data_AF-A0A6B2Z7X4-F1
#
_entry.id   AF-A0A6B2Z7X4-F1
#
_cell.length_a   1.000
_cell.length_b   1.000
_cell.length_c   1.000
_cell.angle_alpha   90.00
_cell.angle_beta   90.00
_cell.angle_gamma   90.00
#
_symmetry.space_group_name_H-M   'P 1'
#
loop_
_entity.id
_entity.type
_entity.pdbx_description
1 polymer ?
#
loop_
_entity_poly.entity_id
_entity_poly.type
_entity_poly.pdbx_seq_one_letter_code
_entity_poly.pdbx_strand_id
1 'polypeptide(L)'
;MTNPFEASGHRYLVLTNDEDQHSLWPANTATPDGWRAVHGPSDRAGCLDHITARWGDMRPRSLRRATAPDGAARPDAPPEDGPVEWFTRWARRTPDAPAVLSGTASLTYAELDARSEELAGRLVRRGVGPEDLVALLLPRSADLLVALLAVLKSGAAYVPLDPEYPQDRIAHVLADAAPKVLLTTPELAAKGAAGRDAPYPLFVADPSAEPGDAERGGAPRPRALPDRPAYVIYTSGSTGRPKGVVVTRAALRNFLIAMDELVGLTPRDRLLAVTTIAFDIAGLEMYLPLLQGAAVVIASARDVRDPFAMAELIDRTAATTVQATPSLWQALVTDVPHALGGLRMLVGGEALPTALGERMRRLGRRVVNLYGPTETTIWSTAQEVDGSAAPSSIGRPVRRTQAYVLDDGLHEVQDGAEGELYLAGDGLARGYLHRPALTAERFVADPFGPAGTRMYRTGDLVRRGGDGTLEYLARVDFQVKVRGHRIEPAEIEHVVGGHPDIERAVVTVHEDTPGDARLICHVIAAPGRRPESDAVREYAGRFLPAYMVPAVVRTVEAFPLTPNGKLDRAALTALSTAAVQTPQDGARYLPEDDSVRGAVARAWRQVLNAPVPAGRGFAELGGSSLGAIRAAAALRELTGRAMTATDVLEAACAEDLARTLARAPHAAPPARSGDGRRSAPLSANQRAIWMHEQLSPDPLLYLESYCLELHGDVDSDRLAAAVRRTAQRHPAVGAAVEFDDGEPHLVLNRHHIRLVVRSLPPGLDRDSIRALMRDEAARPVPLDGGPLLRVLLFRAPDGVNVLLLTWHHLVMDGWSLREFLRDLGSFHDGPGAAAAEIPVTVCDLNAASLRSDAAPAAEDALAEAAEALRGAVDRSVTAEPAHWSRAGVAHAVEFTLPGDLARRVEGTSAATGHPPFVLICAAYRQALSTVLGLPDPLLAVAVSGREPDRAAEVVGCFVNTVLLAGVPTEDLDGPELLAATRALTDRALAVQEHVPFSRLVQTLRRTARLPMDFPRLYLSVDDEPALCLDGVDTEVVPVTPDRAKFAVTLSLLRAPGRLSGRLEHRDSVLPPGEGEVLLKAFESALDRLAGTAA
;
A
#
# COMPACT_ATOMS: atom_id res chain seq x y z
N MET A 1 49.63 38.54 -39.85
CA MET A 1 50.31 37.85 -40.97
C MET A 1 49.62 36.50 -41.14
N THR A 2 49.07 36.11 -42.30
CA THR A 2 48.77 36.84 -43.55
C THR A 2 47.68 36.05 -44.28
N ASN A 3 46.73 36.70 -44.96
CA ASN A 3 45.65 36.04 -45.73
C ASN A 3 46.04 35.94 -47.22
N PRO A 4 45.46 35.03 -48.02
CA PRO A 4 44.29 35.44 -48.83
C PRO A 4 43.17 34.39 -49.03
N PHE A 5 42.04 34.92 -49.53
CA PHE A 5 40.83 34.26 -50.08
C PHE A 5 41.12 33.40 -51.34
N GLU A 6 40.20 32.64 -51.98
CA GLU A 6 38.73 32.41 -51.89
C GLU A 6 38.43 30.96 -52.39
N ALA A 7 37.24 30.34 -52.45
CA ALA A 7 35.81 30.66 -52.21
C ALA A 7 35.09 29.33 -51.81
N SER A 8 33.77 29.12 -51.69
CA SER A 8 32.49 29.87 -51.71
C SER A 8 31.39 28.90 -51.17
N GLY A 9 30.23 29.30 -50.62
CA GLY A 9 29.70 30.64 -50.36
C GLY A 9 28.41 30.60 -49.51
N HIS A 10 28.17 31.69 -48.77
CA HIS A 10 26.99 32.02 -47.94
C HIS A 10 26.74 31.21 -46.65
N ARG A 11 26.21 31.92 -45.64
CA ARG A 11 25.98 31.49 -44.25
C ARG A 11 24.67 32.08 -43.71
N TYR A 12 24.15 31.41 -42.70
CA TYR A 12 23.12 31.80 -41.74
C TYR A 12 23.19 33.25 -41.22
N LEU A 13 22.06 33.75 -40.71
CA LEU A 13 22.03 34.43 -39.41
C LEU A 13 20.69 34.23 -38.67
N VAL A 14 20.72 34.37 -37.35
CA VAL A 14 19.58 34.43 -36.42
C VAL A 14 19.58 35.83 -35.79
N LEU A 15 18.41 36.42 -35.54
CA LEU A 15 18.23 37.59 -34.67
C LEU A 15 16.93 37.50 -33.87
N THR A 16 16.84 38.29 -32.80
CA THR A 16 15.82 38.26 -31.73
C THR A 16 14.87 39.47 -31.77
N ASN A 17 13.92 39.51 -30.83
CA ASN A 17 12.92 40.58 -30.61
C ASN A 17 13.49 42.01 -30.61
N ASP A 18 12.67 43.01 -30.99
CA ASP A 18 12.03 43.91 -30.00
C ASP A 18 10.86 44.76 -30.57
N GLU A 19 9.93 45.07 -29.65
CA GLU A 19 8.89 46.14 -29.52
C GLU A 19 8.11 46.81 -30.70
N ASP A 20 7.02 47.48 -30.25
CA ASP A 20 6.23 48.59 -30.83
C ASP A 20 5.04 48.43 -31.82
N GLN A 21 3.85 48.62 -31.24
CA GLN A 21 2.73 49.52 -31.62
C GLN A 21 1.95 49.43 -32.97
N HIS A 22 0.65 49.14 -32.79
CA HIS A 22 -0.55 49.79 -33.37
C HIS A 22 -0.98 49.63 -34.86
N SER A 23 -2.32 49.54 -35.00
CA SER A 23 -3.22 50.01 -36.09
C SER A 23 -3.59 49.14 -37.33
N LEU A 24 -4.87 48.72 -37.32
CA LEU A 24 -5.92 48.94 -38.33
C LEU A 24 -5.86 48.33 -39.76
N TRP A 25 -6.75 47.34 -40.00
CA TRP A 25 -7.58 47.07 -41.22
C TRP A 25 -6.90 46.85 -42.60
N PRO A 26 -7.50 45.99 -43.45
CA PRO A 26 -8.54 46.47 -44.39
C PRO A 26 -9.85 45.67 -44.36
N ALA A 27 -10.89 46.20 -45.02
CA ALA A 27 -12.23 45.59 -45.13
C ALA A 27 -12.62 45.32 -46.60
N ASN A 28 -13.62 44.44 -46.79
CA ASN A 28 -14.66 44.39 -47.84
C ASN A 28 -14.84 42.98 -48.45
N THR A 29 -16.05 42.52 -48.82
CA THR A 29 -17.44 42.94 -48.52
C THR A 29 -18.38 41.82 -49.00
N ALA A 30 -19.38 41.41 -48.21
CA ALA A 30 -20.76 41.10 -48.65
C ALA A 30 -21.58 40.47 -47.51
N THR A 31 -22.66 41.12 -47.09
CA THR A 31 -23.84 40.47 -46.49
C THR A 31 -24.92 40.30 -47.58
N PRO A 32 -26.01 39.58 -47.31
CA PRO A 32 -27.19 40.31 -46.84
C PRO A 32 -27.98 39.61 -45.70
N ASP A 33 -28.54 40.48 -44.86
CA ASP A 33 -29.84 40.44 -44.17
C ASP A 33 -30.49 39.09 -43.74
N GLY A 34 -30.97 38.95 -42.51
CA GLY A 34 -30.91 39.87 -41.38
C GLY A 34 -31.98 39.63 -40.31
N TRP A 35 -31.64 39.88 -39.04
CA TRP A 35 -32.59 39.89 -37.93
C TRP A 35 -32.35 41.11 -37.04
N ARG A 36 -33.39 41.92 -36.81
CA ARG A 36 -33.39 43.00 -35.82
C ARG A 36 -33.98 42.47 -34.51
N ALA A 37 -33.25 42.62 -33.41
CA ALA A 37 -33.87 42.62 -32.09
C ALA A 37 -34.68 43.92 -31.91
N VAL A 38 -35.82 43.83 -31.22
CA VAL A 38 -36.65 44.99 -30.82
C VAL A 38 -36.94 44.86 -29.34
N HIS A 39 -36.57 45.88 -28.56
CA HIS A 39 -36.95 45.98 -27.15
C HIS A 39 -38.40 46.47 -27.03
N GLY A 40 -39.17 45.86 -26.13
CA GLY A 40 -40.54 46.26 -25.77
C GLY A 40 -40.96 45.59 -24.44
N PRO A 41 -41.60 46.28 -23.47
CA PRO A 41 -41.72 45.77 -22.09
C PRO A 41 -43.17 45.46 -21.66
N SER A 42 -43.28 45.10 -20.36
CA SER A 42 -44.41 45.31 -19.42
C SER A 42 -45.24 44.10 -18.93
N ASP A 43 -45.45 44.16 -17.61
CA ASP A 43 -46.52 43.65 -16.73
C ASP A 43 -47.15 42.25 -16.86
N ARG A 44 -46.82 41.42 -15.85
CA ARG A 44 -47.67 41.03 -14.69
C ARG A 44 -49.13 40.55 -14.90
N ALA A 45 -49.43 39.57 -14.03
CA ALA A 45 -50.74 39.16 -13.50
C ALA A 45 -51.62 38.27 -14.40
N GLY A 46 -52.00 37.11 -13.84
CA GLY A 46 -52.75 36.05 -14.54
C GLY A 46 -52.57 34.69 -13.88
N CYS A 47 -52.85 34.57 -12.57
CA CYS A 47 -52.94 33.25 -11.94
C CYS A 47 -54.21 32.53 -12.43
N LEU A 48 -54.11 31.19 -12.46
CA LEU A 48 -55.17 30.18 -12.51
C LEU A 48 -56.56 30.65 -13.00
N ASP A 49 -56.97 30.17 -14.17
CA ASP A 49 -58.31 29.61 -14.29
C ASP A 49 -58.41 28.54 -15.41
N HIS A 50 -59.39 27.65 -15.27
CA HIS A 50 -59.81 26.63 -16.24
C HIS A 50 -58.80 25.58 -16.75
N ILE A 51 -58.46 24.68 -15.83
CA ILE A 51 -58.74 23.24 -15.92
C ILE A 51 -59.46 22.76 -17.21
N THR A 52 -58.80 21.84 -17.92
CA THR A 52 -59.30 20.85 -18.90
C THR A 52 -60.42 21.25 -19.88
N ALA A 53 -60.04 21.47 -21.15
CA ALA A 53 -60.87 21.07 -22.29
C ALA A 53 -60.00 20.57 -23.45
N ARG A 54 -60.31 19.37 -23.98
CA ARG A 54 -59.78 18.77 -25.21
C ARG A 54 -58.26 18.50 -25.26
N TRP A 55 -57.88 17.32 -24.76
CA TRP A 55 -57.09 16.43 -25.63
C TRP A 55 -57.85 16.24 -26.94
N GLY A 56 -57.17 16.43 -28.08
CA GLY A 56 -57.76 16.28 -29.42
C GLY A 56 -56.79 16.72 -30.49
N ASP A 57 -56.09 15.74 -31.08
CA ASP A 57 -55.29 15.82 -32.31
C ASP A 57 -54.29 16.98 -32.47
N MET A 58 -53.03 16.72 -32.11
CA MET A 58 -51.91 16.94 -33.04
C MET A 58 -50.67 16.12 -32.63
N ARG A 59 -50.13 15.30 -33.54
CA ARG A 59 -48.83 14.62 -33.38
C ARG A 59 -47.74 15.37 -34.16
N PRO A 60 -46.67 15.87 -33.51
CA PRO A 60 -45.40 16.11 -34.18
C PRO A 60 -44.70 14.78 -34.52
N ARG A 61 -44.05 14.74 -35.68
CA ARG A 61 -43.48 13.52 -36.28
C ARG A 61 -42.23 13.04 -35.54
N SER A 62 -42.27 11.80 -35.07
CA SER A 62 -41.17 10.81 -35.04
C SER A 62 -39.74 11.33 -35.33
N LEU A 63 -38.96 11.55 -34.27
CA LEU A 63 -37.51 11.27 -34.32
C LEU A 63 -37.27 9.78 -34.05
N ARG A 64 -36.13 9.25 -34.51
CA ARG A 64 -35.91 7.80 -34.64
C ARG A 64 -35.49 7.18 -33.30
N ARG A 65 -36.21 6.15 -32.86
CA ARG A 65 -35.73 5.24 -31.80
C ARG A 65 -34.46 4.54 -32.25
N ALA A 66 -33.44 4.49 -31.38
CA ALA A 66 -32.48 3.40 -31.37
C ALA A 66 -33.15 2.19 -30.71
N THR A 67 -33.84 1.35 -31.49
CA THR A 67 -34.42 0.10 -30.99
C THR A 67 -33.34 -0.94 -30.76
N ALA A 68 -33.23 -1.45 -29.53
CA ALA A 68 -32.61 -2.75 -29.29
C ALA A 68 -33.31 -3.83 -30.16
N PRO A 69 -32.60 -4.89 -30.61
CA PRO A 69 -33.16 -5.88 -31.50
C PRO A 69 -34.35 -6.61 -30.89
N ASP A 70 -35.35 -6.92 -31.72
CA ASP A 70 -36.61 -7.52 -31.28
C ASP A 70 -36.41 -8.89 -30.62
N GLY A 71 -36.83 -8.97 -29.36
CA GLY A 71 -36.73 -10.15 -28.49
C GLY A 71 -37.94 -10.24 -27.57
N ALA A 72 -39.14 -10.10 -28.14
CA ALA A 72 -40.42 -10.07 -27.43
C ALA A 72 -40.85 -11.45 -26.87
N ALA A 73 -39.98 -12.05 -26.05
CA ALA A 73 -40.41 -12.99 -25.03
C ALA A 73 -41.38 -12.29 -24.06
N ARG A 74 -42.17 -13.08 -23.34
CA ARG A 74 -42.84 -12.59 -22.14
C ARG A 74 -41.78 -12.11 -21.13
N PRO A 75 -42.10 -11.24 -20.16
CA PRO A 75 -41.30 -11.18 -18.95
C PRO A 75 -41.44 -12.54 -18.27
N ASP A 76 -40.51 -13.46 -18.56
CA ASP A 76 -40.42 -14.72 -17.85
C ASP A 76 -40.37 -14.43 -16.36
N ALA A 77 -41.22 -15.13 -15.60
CA ALA A 77 -41.33 -14.94 -14.17
C ALA A 77 -39.91 -15.03 -13.58
N PRO A 78 -39.45 -14.01 -12.84
CA PRO A 78 -38.06 -13.97 -12.38
C PRO A 78 -37.78 -15.26 -11.59
N PRO A 79 -36.65 -15.95 -11.84
CA PRO A 79 -36.35 -17.24 -11.21
C PRO A 79 -36.65 -17.19 -9.71
N GLU A 80 -37.42 -18.15 -9.19
CA GLU A 80 -37.72 -18.18 -7.74
C GLU A 80 -36.43 -18.33 -6.92
N ASP A 81 -35.41 -18.98 -7.50
CA ASP A 81 -34.04 -19.05 -6.98
C ASP A 81 -33.44 -17.66 -6.70
N GLY A 82 -32.80 -17.50 -5.55
CA GLY A 82 -31.85 -16.42 -5.26
C GLY A 82 -30.47 -16.97 -4.86
N PRO A 83 -29.66 -16.18 -4.14
CA PRO A 83 -28.27 -16.53 -3.79
C PRO A 83 -28.12 -17.88 -3.08
N VAL A 84 -29.04 -18.21 -2.18
CA VAL A 84 -29.04 -19.47 -1.41
C VAL A 84 -29.33 -20.66 -2.33
N GLU A 85 -30.32 -20.52 -3.20
CA GLU A 85 -30.80 -21.59 -4.07
C GLU A 85 -29.79 -21.90 -5.19
N TRP A 86 -29.09 -20.88 -5.71
CA TRP A 86 -27.95 -21.04 -6.62
C TRP A 86 -26.73 -21.66 -5.92
N PHE A 87 -26.37 -21.18 -4.74
CA PHE A 87 -25.26 -21.72 -3.95
C PHE A 87 -25.48 -23.21 -3.60
N THR A 88 -26.63 -23.58 -3.03
CA THR A 88 -26.95 -24.98 -2.69
C THR A 88 -27.16 -25.85 -3.96
N ARG A 89 -27.38 -25.27 -5.15
CA ARG A 89 -27.27 -25.99 -6.44
C ARG A 89 -25.81 -26.36 -6.75
N TRP A 90 -24.85 -25.45 -6.56
CA TRP A 90 -23.43 -25.74 -6.72
C TRP A 90 -22.89 -26.69 -5.64
N ALA A 91 -23.33 -26.58 -4.39
CA ALA A 91 -22.95 -27.52 -3.33
C ALA A 91 -23.31 -28.99 -3.62
N ARG A 92 -24.36 -29.24 -4.42
CA ARG A 92 -24.72 -30.59 -4.91
C ARG A 92 -24.03 -30.98 -6.23
N ARG A 93 -23.43 -30.03 -6.94
CA ARG A 93 -22.83 -30.23 -8.28
C ARG A 93 -21.31 -30.39 -8.22
N THR A 94 -20.67 -29.65 -7.31
CA THR A 94 -19.22 -29.62 -7.11
C THR A 94 -18.91 -29.56 -5.60
N PRO A 95 -19.33 -30.56 -4.81
CA PRO A 95 -19.24 -30.52 -3.36
C PRO A 95 -17.82 -30.25 -2.85
N ASP A 96 -16.82 -30.89 -3.46
CA ASP A 96 -15.41 -30.86 -3.04
C ASP A 96 -14.62 -29.66 -3.61
N ALA A 97 -15.26 -28.79 -4.40
CA ALA A 97 -14.61 -27.59 -4.92
C ALA A 97 -14.49 -26.51 -3.82
N PRO A 98 -13.40 -25.71 -3.79
CA PRO A 98 -13.27 -24.61 -2.83
C PRO A 98 -14.33 -23.53 -3.09
N ALA A 99 -15.09 -23.17 -2.05
CA ALA A 99 -16.07 -22.08 -2.10
C ALA A 99 -15.51 -20.78 -1.52
N VAL A 100 -14.72 -20.87 -0.45
CA VAL A 100 -14.08 -19.73 0.20
C VAL A 100 -12.66 -20.04 0.68
N LEU A 101 -11.74 -19.13 0.39
CA LEU A 101 -10.35 -19.12 0.86
C LEU A 101 -10.16 -17.90 1.77
N SER A 102 -9.58 -18.09 2.96
CA SER A 102 -9.48 -17.06 4.00
C SER A 102 -8.26 -17.32 4.89
N GLY A 103 -7.13 -16.69 4.58
CA GLY A 103 -5.86 -16.99 5.25
C GLY A 103 -5.41 -18.43 4.99
N THR A 104 -5.21 -19.22 6.06
CA THR A 104 -4.95 -20.67 5.96
C THR A 104 -6.22 -21.51 5.81
N ALA A 105 -7.41 -20.96 6.09
CA ALA A 105 -8.66 -21.68 6.00
C ALA A 105 -9.17 -21.77 4.55
N SER A 106 -9.62 -22.96 4.16
CA SER A 106 -10.32 -23.22 2.90
C SER A 106 -11.55 -24.06 3.23
N LEU A 107 -12.75 -23.59 2.87
CA LEU A 107 -13.97 -24.40 2.94
C LEU A 107 -14.41 -24.80 1.54
N THR A 108 -14.70 -26.07 1.36
CA THR A 108 -15.39 -26.58 0.17
C THR A 108 -16.85 -26.12 0.13
N TYR A 109 -17.47 -26.22 -1.04
CA TYR A 109 -18.90 -25.95 -1.21
C TYR A 109 -19.79 -26.81 -0.29
N ALA A 110 -19.43 -28.08 -0.06
CA ALA A 110 -20.17 -28.96 0.85
C ALA A 110 -20.06 -28.52 2.32
N GLU A 111 -18.85 -28.18 2.78
CA GLU A 111 -18.63 -27.71 4.16
C GLU A 111 -19.31 -26.36 4.41
N LEU A 112 -19.23 -25.42 3.46
CA LEU A 112 -19.90 -24.13 3.56
C LEU A 112 -21.43 -24.28 3.56
N ASP A 113 -22.00 -25.20 2.79
CA ASP A 113 -23.44 -25.47 2.79
C ASP A 113 -23.87 -26.12 4.11
N ALA A 114 -23.12 -27.11 4.61
CA ALA A 114 -23.38 -27.77 5.89
C ALA A 114 -23.33 -26.81 7.10
N ARG A 115 -22.23 -26.05 7.26
CA ARG A 115 -22.08 -25.09 8.37
C ARG A 115 -23.15 -24.00 8.34
N SER A 116 -23.44 -23.46 7.14
CA SER A 116 -24.48 -22.42 7.00
C SER A 116 -25.90 -22.97 7.18
N GLU A 117 -26.14 -24.24 6.88
CA GLU A 117 -27.42 -24.91 7.14
C GLU A 117 -27.67 -25.09 8.64
N GLU A 118 -26.66 -25.57 9.35
CA GLU A 118 -26.75 -25.81 10.78
C GLU A 118 -26.97 -24.51 11.56
N LEU A 119 -26.18 -23.47 11.26
CA LEU A 119 -26.35 -22.14 11.84
C LEU A 119 -27.72 -21.51 11.48
N ALA A 120 -28.22 -21.73 10.26
CA ALA A 120 -29.59 -21.32 9.91
C ALA A 120 -30.65 -22.03 10.77
N GLY A 121 -30.48 -23.33 11.01
CA GLY A 121 -31.31 -24.09 11.95
C GLY A 121 -31.24 -23.56 13.38
N ARG A 122 -30.04 -23.19 13.86
CA ARG A 122 -29.82 -22.56 15.17
C ARG A 122 -30.49 -21.18 15.30
N LEU A 123 -30.56 -20.41 14.21
CA LEU A 123 -31.31 -19.15 14.13
C LEU A 123 -32.83 -19.40 14.15
N VAL A 124 -33.35 -20.31 13.31
CA VAL A 124 -34.79 -20.62 13.25
C VAL A 124 -35.30 -21.18 14.59
N ARG A 125 -34.51 -22.01 15.29
CA ARG A 125 -34.84 -22.46 16.67
C ARG A 125 -34.92 -21.33 17.69
N ARG A 126 -34.15 -20.25 17.51
CA ARG A 126 -34.25 -18.98 18.29
C ARG A 126 -35.40 -18.09 17.79
N GLY A 127 -36.28 -18.60 16.93
CA GLY A 127 -37.46 -17.91 16.42
C GLY A 127 -37.18 -16.90 15.33
N VAL A 128 -35.98 -16.89 14.73
CA VAL A 128 -35.60 -15.99 13.64
C VAL A 128 -36.27 -16.42 12.33
N GLY A 129 -36.87 -15.47 11.59
CA GLY A 129 -37.53 -15.68 10.31
C GLY A 129 -37.71 -14.38 9.50
N PRO A 130 -38.65 -14.34 8.54
CA PRO A 130 -38.85 -13.19 7.66
C PRO A 130 -39.17 -11.89 8.41
N GLU A 131 -38.60 -10.78 7.94
CA GLU A 131 -38.58 -9.45 8.58
C GLU A 131 -37.75 -9.33 9.87
N ASP A 132 -37.30 -10.42 10.50
CA ASP A 132 -36.32 -10.30 11.59
C ASP A 132 -34.95 -9.84 11.05
N LEU A 133 -34.26 -9.04 11.87
CA LEU A 133 -32.89 -8.60 11.61
C LEU A 133 -31.90 -9.34 12.51
N VAL A 134 -30.79 -9.78 11.94
CA VAL A 134 -29.65 -10.42 12.63
C VAL A 134 -28.41 -9.56 12.43
N ALA A 135 -27.84 -9.03 13.51
CA ALA A 135 -26.58 -8.29 13.44
C ALA A 135 -25.39 -9.25 13.28
N LEU A 136 -24.42 -8.87 12.45
CA LEU A 136 -23.18 -9.60 12.22
C LEU A 136 -22.00 -8.71 12.62
N LEU A 137 -21.36 -8.99 13.75
CA LEU A 137 -20.12 -8.34 14.21
C LEU A 137 -19.02 -9.41 14.22
N LEU A 138 -18.46 -9.67 13.04
CA LEU A 138 -17.51 -10.77 12.81
C LEU A 138 -16.25 -10.26 12.09
N PRO A 139 -15.07 -10.85 12.38
CA PRO A 139 -13.86 -10.55 11.62
C PRO A 139 -13.99 -11.03 10.16
N ARG A 140 -13.06 -10.59 9.31
CA ARG A 140 -12.93 -11.09 7.93
C ARG A 140 -12.43 -12.55 7.96
N SER A 141 -13.35 -13.51 7.95
CA SER A 141 -13.07 -14.95 7.98
C SER A 141 -14.02 -15.76 7.09
N ALA A 142 -13.77 -17.06 6.92
CA ALA A 142 -14.73 -17.97 6.27
C ALA A 142 -16.08 -18.05 7.02
N ASP A 143 -16.07 -17.94 8.35
CA ASP A 143 -17.29 -18.03 9.18
C ASP A 143 -18.20 -16.80 9.04
N LEU A 144 -17.67 -15.67 8.59
CA LEU A 144 -18.48 -14.54 8.15
C LEU A 144 -19.33 -14.90 6.92
N LEU A 145 -18.79 -15.65 5.94
CA LEU A 145 -19.57 -16.13 4.81
C LEU A 145 -20.56 -17.21 5.22
N VAL A 146 -20.20 -18.09 6.17
CA VAL A 146 -21.12 -19.04 6.82
C VAL A 146 -22.31 -18.29 7.45
N ALA A 147 -22.05 -17.22 8.20
CA ALA A 147 -23.09 -16.43 8.86
C ALA A 147 -23.99 -15.66 7.87
N LEU A 148 -23.39 -15.03 6.84
CA LEU A 148 -24.12 -14.37 5.75
C LEU A 148 -25.09 -15.32 5.04
N LEU A 149 -24.63 -16.54 4.71
CA LEU A 149 -25.48 -17.55 4.10
C LEU A 149 -26.53 -18.09 5.10
N ALA A 150 -26.18 -18.28 6.37
CA ALA A 150 -27.09 -18.78 7.40
C ALA A 150 -28.27 -17.85 7.68
N VAL A 151 -28.04 -16.53 7.69
CA VAL A 151 -29.12 -15.54 7.83
C VAL A 151 -30.03 -15.55 6.61
N LEU A 152 -29.47 -15.58 5.39
CA LEU A 152 -30.28 -15.70 4.17
C LEU A 152 -31.02 -17.04 4.04
N LYS A 153 -30.51 -18.12 4.65
CA LYS A 153 -31.14 -19.46 4.75
C LYS A 153 -32.27 -19.51 5.79
N SER A 154 -32.17 -18.80 6.91
CA SER A 154 -33.26 -18.69 7.91
C SER A 154 -34.43 -17.82 7.42
N GLY A 155 -34.23 -17.05 6.36
CA GLY A 155 -35.23 -16.17 5.75
C GLY A 155 -35.27 -14.76 6.34
N ALA A 156 -34.43 -14.50 7.35
CA ALA A 156 -34.16 -13.18 7.91
C ALA A 156 -33.20 -12.37 7.04
N ALA A 157 -32.86 -11.16 7.50
CA ALA A 157 -31.89 -10.28 6.87
C ALA A 157 -30.77 -9.87 7.82
N TYR A 158 -29.57 -9.65 7.26
CA TYR A 158 -28.41 -9.29 8.07
C TYR A 158 -28.19 -7.78 8.19
N VAL A 159 -27.66 -7.36 9.35
CA VAL A 159 -27.19 -5.99 9.62
C VAL A 159 -25.69 -6.09 9.89
N PRO A 160 -24.83 -5.82 8.91
CA PRO A 160 -23.39 -6.02 9.06
C PRO A 160 -22.77 -4.85 9.83
N LEU A 161 -21.88 -5.19 10.76
CA LEU A 161 -21.16 -4.27 11.63
C LEU A 161 -19.67 -4.54 11.47
N ASP A 162 -18.90 -3.48 11.21
CA ASP A 162 -17.44 -3.60 11.11
C ASP A 162 -16.82 -3.61 12.54
N PRO A 163 -16.02 -4.63 12.90
CA PRO A 163 -15.32 -4.65 14.19
C PRO A 163 -14.30 -3.51 14.40
N GLU A 164 -13.91 -2.78 13.35
CA GLU A 164 -13.06 -1.58 13.45
C GLU A 164 -13.86 -0.28 13.71
N TYR A 165 -15.20 -0.33 13.76
CA TYR A 165 -16.00 0.87 14.06
C TYR A 165 -16.04 1.19 15.57
N PRO A 166 -16.16 2.49 15.94
CA PRO A 166 -16.31 2.89 17.34
C PRO A 166 -17.52 2.25 18.03
N GLN A 167 -17.39 1.97 19.32
CA GLN A 167 -18.43 1.25 20.09
C GLN A 167 -19.75 2.01 20.14
N ASP A 168 -19.74 3.35 20.27
CA ASP A 168 -20.98 4.13 20.27
C ASP A 168 -21.68 4.12 18.90
N ARG A 169 -20.93 3.97 17.79
CA ARG A 169 -21.51 3.79 16.44
C ARG A 169 -22.15 2.41 16.31
N ILE A 170 -21.48 1.36 16.78
CA ILE A 170 -22.02 0.00 16.82
C ILE A 170 -23.30 -0.03 17.67
N ALA A 171 -23.29 0.57 18.85
CA ALA A 171 -24.45 0.71 19.73
C ALA A 171 -25.59 1.52 19.09
N HIS A 172 -25.28 2.60 18.36
CA HIS A 172 -26.28 3.39 17.64
C HIS A 172 -26.98 2.60 16.51
N VAL A 173 -26.20 1.88 15.68
CA VAL A 173 -26.75 1.02 14.62
C VAL A 173 -27.56 -0.12 15.20
N LEU A 174 -27.08 -0.75 16.27
CA LEU A 174 -27.82 -1.78 17.01
C LEU A 174 -29.15 -1.24 17.57
N ALA A 175 -29.18 -0.01 18.10
CA ALA A 175 -30.38 0.61 18.65
C ALA A 175 -31.41 1.07 17.60
N ASP A 176 -30.97 1.58 16.43
CA ASP A 176 -31.88 1.95 15.32
C ASP A 176 -32.38 0.71 14.55
N ALA A 177 -31.60 -0.37 14.49
CA ALA A 177 -31.99 -1.63 13.84
C ALA A 177 -32.78 -2.62 14.73
N ALA A 178 -32.62 -2.55 16.05
CA ALA A 178 -33.23 -3.46 17.04
C ALA A 178 -33.18 -4.96 16.66
N PRO A 179 -32.00 -5.53 16.31
CA PRO A 179 -31.85 -6.89 15.82
C PRO A 179 -32.16 -7.93 16.90
N LYS A 180 -32.67 -9.08 16.49
CA LYS A 180 -33.11 -10.18 17.36
C LYS A 180 -31.95 -11.05 17.86
N VAL A 181 -30.87 -11.11 17.08
CA VAL A 181 -29.65 -11.89 17.33
C VAL A 181 -28.44 -11.05 16.92
N LEU A 182 -27.36 -11.14 17.69
CA LEU A 182 -26.01 -10.68 17.32
C LEU A 182 -25.12 -11.90 17.17
N LEU A 183 -24.66 -12.17 15.95
CA LEU A 183 -23.59 -13.13 15.70
C LEU A 183 -22.24 -12.43 15.87
N THR A 184 -21.43 -12.91 16.81
CA THR A 184 -20.13 -12.32 17.20
C THR A 184 -19.24 -13.39 17.81
N THR A 185 -17.93 -13.26 17.67
CA THR A 185 -16.97 -14.14 18.36
C THR A 185 -16.88 -13.81 19.86
N PRO A 186 -16.38 -14.73 20.71
CA PRO A 186 -16.23 -14.49 22.15
C PRO A 186 -15.31 -13.31 22.48
N GLU A 187 -14.27 -13.07 21.69
CA GLU A 187 -13.28 -12.01 21.90
C GLU A 187 -13.89 -10.63 21.63
N LEU A 188 -14.70 -10.52 20.57
CA LEU A 188 -15.43 -9.30 20.25
C LEU A 188 -16.54 -9.02 21.27
N ALA A 189 -17.21 -10.06 21.77
CA ALA A 189 -18.18 -9.95 22.87
C ALA A 189 -17.50 -9.53 24.20
N ALA A 190 -16.30 -10.04 24.49
CA ALA A 190 -15.51 -9.69 25.67
C ALA A 190 -15.01 -8.23 25.66
N LYS A 191 -14.72 -7.66 24.48
CA LYS A 191 -14.30 -6.26 24.30
C LYS A 191 -15.41 -5.22 24.57
N GLY A 192 -16.61 -5.64 24.96
CA GLY A 192 -17.75 -4.75 25.28
C GLY A 192 -18.66 -4.41 24.10
N ALA A 193 -18.34 -4.85 22.88
CA ALA A 193 -19.18 -4.62 21.71
C ALA A 193 -20.48 -5.47 21.70
N ALA A 194 -20.56 -6.50 22.54
CA ALA A 194 -21.83 -7.13 22.88
C ALA A 194 -22.61 -6.24 23.86
N GLY A 195 -23.69 -5.61 23.39
CA GLY A 195 -24.50 -4.65 24.16
C GLY A 195 -25.18 -5.25 25.39
N ARG A 196 -24.49 -5.26 26.53
CA ARG A 196 -25.01 -5.74 27.83
C ARG A 196 -26.19 -4.90 28.35
N ASP A 197 -26.28 -3.65 27.92
CA ASP A 197 -27.36 -2.70 28.24
C ASP A 197 -28.32 -2.47 27.06
N ALA A 198 -28.40 -3.39 26.09
CA ALA A 198 -29.32 -3.29 24.96
C ALA A 198 -30.79 -3.25 25.44
N PRO A 199 -31.61 -2.25 25.06
CA PRO A 199 -32.99 -2.09 25.57
C PRO A 199 -34.01 -3.05 24.93
N TYR A 200 -33.54 -4.13 24.30
CA TYR A 200 -34.33 -5.14 23.58
C TYR A 200 -33.63 -6.51 23.71
N PRO A 201 -34.37 -7.63 23.60
CA PRO A 201 -33.80 -8.97 23.81
C PRO A 201 -32.84 -9.37 22.68
N LEU A 202 -31.55 -9.17 22.91
CA LEU A 202 -30.47 -9.50 21.99
C LEU A 202 -29.81 -10.83 22.35
N PHE A 203 -30.02 -11.87 21.55
CA PHE A 203 -29.28 -13.13 21.72
C PHE A 203 -27.88 -13.02 21.10
N VAL A 204 -26.85 -13.11 21.94
CA VAL A 204 -25.45 -13.24 21.50
C VAL A 204 -25.15 -14.70 21.18
N ALA A 205 -24.59 -14.98 20.01
CA ALA A 205 -24.15 -16.33 19.64
C ALA A 205 -22.89 -16.32 18.77
N ASP A 206 -22.02 -17.29 18.99
CA ASP A 206 -20.84 -17.56 18.17
C ASP A 206 -21.22 -18.47 16.98
N PRO A 207 -20.94 -18.07 15.72
CA PRO A 207 -21.24 -18.91 14.56
C PRO A 207 -20.46 -20.24 14.57
N SER A 208 -19.24 -20.23 15.13
CA SER A 208 -18.31 -21.37 15.15
C SER A 208 -18.59 -22.39 16.27
N ALA A 209 -19.38 -22.03 17.28
CA ALA A 209 -19.67 -22.89 18.42
C ALA A 209 -20.51 -24.13 18.03
N GLU A 210 -20.06 -25.30 18.50
CA GLU A 210 -20.70 -26.60 18.29
C GLU A 210 -22.18 -26.65 18.77
N PRO A 211 -23.08 -27.32 18.03
CA PRO A 211 -24.47 -27.46 18.43
C PRO A 211 -24.63 -28.49 19.57
N GLY A 212 -25.05 -28.03 20.74
CA GLY A 212 -25.53 -28.91 21.82
C GLY A 212 -26.78 -29.70 21.39
N ASP A 213 -27.09 -30.82 22.05
CA ASP A 213 -28.06 -31.81 21.53
C ASP A 213 -29.48 -31.27 21.29
N ALA A 214 -29.94 -30.28 22.08
CA ALA A 214 -31.21 -29.60 21.86
C ALA A 214 -31.24 -28.69 20.60
N GLU A 215 -30.08 -28.43 20.02
CA GLU A 215 -29.89 -27.65 18.78
C GLU A 215 -29.52 -28.52 17.56
N ARG A 216 -29.61 -29.85 17.65
CA ARG A 216 -29.33 -30.77 16.54
C ARG A 216 -30.59 -31.08 15.72
N GLY A 217 -30.42 -31.30 14.42
CA GLY A 217 -31.49 -31.60 13.46
C GLY A 217 -32.02 -30.39 12.66
N GLY A 218 -32.75 -30.65 11.58
CA GLY A 218 -33.28 -29.63 10.67
C GLY A 218 -34.60 -29.01 11.13
N ALA A 219 -34.71 -27.69 11.05
CA ALA A 219 -35.96 -26.96 11.27
C ALA A 219 -36.68 -26.66 9.93
N PRO A 220 -38.02 -26.63 9.87
CA PRO A 220 -38.74 -26.23 8.66
C PRO A 220 -38.39 -24.77 8.29
N ARG A 221 -37.77 -24.56 7.13
CA ARG A 221 -37.39 -23.20 6.69
C ARG A 221 -38.63 -22.38 6.30
N PRO A 222 -38.71 -21.09 6.65
CA PRO A 222 -39.69 -20.17 6.08
C PRO A 222 -39.55 -20.08 4.55
N ARG A 223 -40.64 -19.87 3.81
CA ARG A 223 -40.54 -19.59 2.36
C ARG A 223 -39.82 -18.27 2.15
N ALA A 224 -38.75 -18.28 1.35
CA ALA A 224 -38.11 -17.07 0.87
C ALA A 224 -39.11 -16.28 0.00
N LEU A 225 -39.65 -15.19 0.53
CA LEU A 225 -40.53 -14.28 -0.20
C LEU A 225 -39.69 -13.13 -0.82
N PRO A 226 -39.83 -12.81 -2.12
CA PRO A 226 -38.92 -11.86 -2.79
C PRO A 226 -38.99 -10.41 -2.28
N ASP A 227 -40.12 -10.01 -1.70
CA ASP A 227 -40.40 -8.69 -1.13
C ASP A 227 -39.71 -8.43 0.22
N ARG A 228 -39.16 -9.47 0.84
CA ARG A 228 -38.52 -9.43 2.16
C ARG A 228 -37.10 -8.86 2.08
N PRO A 229 -36.57 -8.29 3.16
CA PRO A 229 -35.21 -7.80 3.17
C PRO A 229 -34.21 -8.95 2.96
N ALA A 230 -33.07 -8.65 2.35
CA ALA A 230 -31.88 -9.52 2.34
C ALA A 230 -30.85 -8.99 3.35
N TYR A 231 -30.71 -7.67 3.43
CA TYR A 231 -29.85 -6.98 4.39
C TYR A 231 -30.33 -5.56 4.65
N VAL A 232 -29.78 -4.94 5.71
CA VAL A 232 -29.88 -3.50 5.97
C VAL A 232 -28.47 -2.91 6.10
N ILE A 233 -28.08 -2.08 5.13
CA ILE A 233 -26.77 -1.39 5.13
C ILE A 233 -26.94 0.02 5.67
N TYR A 234 -26.13 0.40 6.66
CA TYR A 234 -26.21 1.72 7.27
C TYR A 234 -25.32 2.72 6.53
N THR A 235 -25.97 3.64 5.82
CA THR A 235 -25.34 4.72 5.05
C THR A 235 -25.41 6.04 5.79
N SER A 236 -24.62 7.02 5.33
CA SER A 236 -24.63 8.37 5.90
C SER A 236 -25.91 9.13 5.53
N GLY A 237 -26.46 9.90 6.49
CA GLY A 237 -27.82 10.43 6.38
C GLY A 237 -27.94 11.95 6.53
N SER A 238 -28.68 12.57 5.60
CA SER A 238 -28.82 14.05 5.47
C SER A 238 -29.41 14.76 6.68
N THR A 239 -30.04 14.03 7.62
CA THR A 239 -30.50 14.56 8.92
C THR A 239 -29.45 14.41 10.03
N GLY A 240 -28.20 14.17 9.68
CA GLY A 240 -27.08 14.08 10.62
C GLY A 240 -26.93 12.73 11.36
N ARG A 241 -27.61 11.68 10.93
CA ARG A 241 -27.59 10.35 11.58
C ARG A 241 -27.55 9.24 10.52
N PRO A 242 -26.88 8.11 10.80
CA PRO A 242 -26.94 6.92 9.95
C PRO A 242 -28.38 6.52 9.58
N LYS A 243 -28.56 6.03 8.35
CA LYS A 243 -29.84 5.54 7.82
C LYS A 243 -29.66 4.10 7.30
N GLY A 244 -30.45 3.16 7.82
CA GLY A 244 -30.47 1.79 7.32
C GLY A 244 -31.20 1.69 5.98
N VAL A 245 -30.52 1.26 4.92
CA VAL A 245 -31.13 1.03 3.59
C VAL A 245 -31.58 -0.42 3.49
N VAL A 246 -32.88 -0.64 3.33
CA VAL A 246 -33.50 -1.97 3.38
C VAL A 246 -33.58 -2.58 1.97
N VAL A 247 -32.54 -3.33 1.58
CA VAL A 247 -32.47 -4.00 0.26
C VAL A 247 -33.26 -5.31 0.30
N THR A 248 -34.04 -5.59 -0.76
CA THR A 248 -34.88 -6.78 -0.85
C THR A 248 -34.17 -7.98 -1.47
N ARG A 249 -34.64 -9.20 -1.19
CA ARG A 249 -34.18 -10.42 -1.86
C ARG A 249 -34.38 -10.35 -3.38
N ALA A 250 -35.47 -9.74 -3.85
CA ALA A 250 -35.71 -9.51 -5.27
C ALA A 250 -34.65 -8.61 -5.91
N ALA A 251 -34.28 -7.51 -5.26
CA ALA A 251 -33.31 -6.55 -5.78
C ALA A 251 -31.89 -7.11 -5.80
N LEU A 252 -31.46 -7.76 -4.71
CA LEU A 252 -30.17 -8.46 -4.66
C LEU A 252 -30.07 -9.56 -5.72
N ARG A 253 -31.15 -10.33 -5.94
CA ARG A 253 -31.23 -11.34 -7.01
C ARG A 253 -31.11 -10.71 -8.40
N ASN A 254 -31.79 -9.60 -8.68
CA ASN A 254 -31.68 -8.92 -9.98
C ASN A 254 -30.26 -8.39 -10.21
N PHE A 255 -29.68 -7.72 -9.21
CA PHE A 255 -28.32 -7.23 -9.24
C PHE A 255 -27.30 -8.34 -9.55
N LEU A 256 -27.38 -9.48 -8.86
CA LEU A 256 -26.42 -10.57 -9.07
C LEU A 256 -26.53 -11.21 -10.46
N ILE A 257 -27.74 -11.32 -11.04
CA ILE A 257 -27.90 -11.74 -12.45
C ILE A 257 -27.31 -10.68 -13.39
N ALA A 258 -27.53 -9.39 -13.11
CA ALA A 258 -26.99 -8.30 -13.91
C ALA A 258 -25.45 -8.27 -13.92
N MET A 259 -24.84 -8.52 -12.76
CA MET A 259 -23.38 -8.60 -12.64
C MET A 259 -22.81 -9.89 -13.21
N ASP A 260 -23.53 -11.02 -13.17
CA ASP A 260 -23.12 -12.26 -13.82
C ASP A 260 -23.05 -12.10 -15.35
N GLU A 261 -24.10 -11.52 -15.95
CA GLU A 261 -24.16 -11.17 -17.38
C GLU A 261 -23.06 -10.17 -17.79
N LEU A 262 -22.66 -9.27 -16.90
CA LEU A 262 -21.63 -8.25 -17.14
C LEU A 262 -20.18 -8.76 -16.94
N VAL A 263 -19.95 -9.61 -15.94
CA VAL A 263 -18.60 -10.01 -15.47
C VAL A 263 -18.18 -11.36 -16.02
N GLY A 264 -19.13 -12.28 -16.25
CA GLY A 264 -18.90 -13.61 -16.82
C GLY A 264 -17.99 -14.48 -15.96
N LEU A 265 -18.44 -14.91 -14.78
CA LEU A 265 -17.67 -15.85 -13.95
C LEU A 265 -17.87 -17.30 -14.41
N THR A 266 -16.84 -18.11 -14.19
CA THR A 266 -16.82 -19.56 -14.43
C THR A 266 -16.35 -20.29 -13.17
N PRO A 267 -16.56 -21.62 -13.03
CA PRO A 267 -16.08 -22.39 -11.88
C PRO A 267 -14.56 -22.41 -11.67
N ARG A 268 -13.76 -21.85 -12.59
CA ARG A 268 -12.30 -21.69 -12.45
C ARG A 268 -11.90 -20.35 -11.87
N ASP A 269 -12.82 -19.38 -11.85
CA ASP A 269 -12.52 -18.04 -11.43
C ASP A 269 -12.51 -17.91 -9.91
N ARG A 270 -11.76 -16.90 -9.47
CA ARG A 270 -11.57 -16.53 -8.07
C ARG A 270 -11.71 -15.02 -7.96
N LEU A 271 -12.56 -14.55 -7.06
CA LEU A 271 -12.84 -13.13 -6.83
C LEU A 271 -12.30 -12.72 -5.47
N LEU A 272 -11.47 -11.68 -5.45
CA LEU A 272 -10.84 -11.16 -4.24
C LEU A 272 -11.74 -10.13 -3.55
N ALA A 273 -12.26 -10.52 -2.39
CA ALA A 273 -13.11 -9.72 -1.53
C ALA A 273 -12.26 -8.83 -0.62
N VAL A 274 -12.23 -7.53 -0.93
CA VAL A 274 -11.42 -6.50 -0.25
C VAL A 274 -12.28 -5.52 0.56
N THR A 275 -13.56 -5.38 0.22
CA THR A 275 -14.44 -4.38 0.84
C THR A 275 -15.00 -4.88 2.17
N THR A 276 -15.20 -4.00 3.16
CA THR A 276 -15.87 -4.36 4.42
C THR A 276 -17.36 -4.60 4.23
N ILE A 277 -17.91 -5.57 4.98
CA ILE A 277 -19.33 -5.95 4.96
C ILE A 277 -20.28 -4.83 5.35
N ALA A 278 -19.79 -3.78 6.03
CA ALA A 278 -20.57 -2.59 6.33
C ALA A 278 -20.97 -1.80 5.08
N PHE A 279 -20.39 -2.10 3.91
CA PHE A 279 -20.85 -1.62 2.61
C PHE A 279 -21.50 -2.73 1.79
N ASP A 280 -22.56 -2.34 1.09
CA ASP A 280 -23.36 -3.19 0.19
C ASP A 280 -22.51 -3.85 -0.91
N ILE A 281 -21.46 -3.16 -1.36
CA ILE A 281 -20.39 -3.63 -2.24
C ILE A 281 -19.90 -5.06 -1.89
N ALA A 282 -19.76 -5.40 -0.60
CA ALA A 282 -19.34 -6.75 -0.19
C ALA A 282 -20.36 -7.84 -0.60
N GLY A 283 -21.62 -7.49 -0.87
CA GLY A 283 -22.62 -8.38 -1.44
C GLY A 283 -22.34 -8.79 -2.89
N LEU A 284 -21.62 -7.99 -3.68
CA LEU A 284 -21.04 -8.44 -4.94
C LEU A 284 -19.94 -9.47 -4.65
N GLU A 285 -18.97 -9.09 -3.82
CA GLU A 285 -17.75 -9.87 -3.59
C GLU A 285 -18.05 -11.26 -3.01
N MET A 286 -19.00 -11.36 -2.09
CA MET A 286 -19.34 -12.59 -1.35
C MET A 286 -20.32 -13.50 -2.10
N TYR A 287 -21.24 -12.98 -2.91
CA TYR A 287 -22.29 -13.78 -3.54
C TYR A 287 -22.08 -14.05 -5.03
N LEU A 288 -21.46 -13.11 -5.79
CA LEU A 288 -21.31 -13.27 -7.25
C LEU A 288 -20.51 -14.54 -7.64
N PRO A 289 -19.44 -14.95 -6.92
CA PRO A 289 -18.75 -16.22 -7.22
C PRO A 289 -19.62 -17.46 -6.99
N LEU A 290 -20.46 -17.42 -5.95
CA LEU A 290 -21.31 -18.55 -5.55
C LEU A 290 -22.45 -18.83 -6.54
N LEU A 291 -22.78 -17.88 -7.43
CA LEU A 291 -23.69 -18.10 -8.57
C LEU A 291 -23.12 -19.09 -9.59
N GLN A 292 -21.80 -19.14 -9.76
CA GLN A 292 -21.13 -19.83 -10.88
C GLN A 292 -20.15 -20.93 -10.44
N GLY A 293 -20.19 -21.37 -9.19
CA GLY A 293 -19.27 -22.39 -8.68
C GLY A 293 -17.83 -21.90 -8.53
N ALA A 294 -17.62 -20.58 -8.60
CA ALA A 294 -16.32 -19.91 -8.41
C ALA A 294 -16.00 -19.74 -6.91
N ALA A 295 -14.75 -19.41 -6.58
CA ALA A 295 -14.35 -19.21 -5.18
C ALA A 295 -14.29 -17.72 -4.78
N VAL A 296 -14.72 -17.44 -3.54
CA VAL A 296 -14.47 -16.17 -2.85
C VAL A 296 -13.08 -16.25 -2.19
N VAL A 297 -12.25 -15.23 -2.35
CA VAL A 297 -11.00 -15.08 -1.59
C VAL A 297 -11.16 -13.89 -0.66
N ILE A 298 -11.15 -14.12 0.66
CA ILE A 298 -11.31 -13.06 1.65
C ILE A 298 -9.93 -12.51 2.02
N ALA A 299 -9.63 -11.29 1.56
CA ALA A 299 -8.45 -10.55 1.97
C ALA A 299 -8.56 -10.11 3.44
N SER A 300 -7.45 -10.10 4.18
CA SER A 300 -7.41 -9.57 5.54
C SER A 300 -7.32 -8.04 5.56
N ALA A 301 -7.56 -7.42 6.71
CA ALA A 301 -7.37 -5.97 6.89
C ALA A 301 -5.90 -5.52 6.72
N ARG A 302 -4.92 -6.44 6.80
CA ARG A 302 -3.52 -6.18 6.44
C ARG A 302 -3.36 -6.12 4.92
N ASP A 303 -3.83 -7.13 4.21
CA ASP A 303 -3.67 -7.25 2.75
C ASP A 303 -4.30 -6.05 2.02
N VAL A 304 -5.43 -5.55 2.53
CA VAL A 304 -6.12 -4.36 1.97
C VAL A 304 -5.36 -3.04 2.21
N ARG A 305 -4.43 -2.99 3.17
CA ARG A 305 -3.62 -1.80 3.50
C ARG A 305 -2.21 -1.80 2.91
N ASP A 306 -1.80 -2.91 2.30
CA ASP A 306 -0.43 -3.14 1.80
C ASP A 306 -0.50 -3.66 0.35
N PRO A 307 -0.15 -2.83 -0.66
CA PRO A 307 -0.16 -3.22 -2.06
C PRO A 307 0.66 -4.48 -2.38
N PHE A 308 1.76 -4.72 -1.66
CA PHE A 308 2.62 -5.88 -1.87
C PHE A 308 2.01 -7.16 -1.29
N ALA A 309 1.37 -7.08 -0.11
CA ALA A 309 0.57 -8.17 0.42
C ALA A 309 -0.66 -8.48 -0.46
N MET A 310 -1.28 -7.46 -1.07
CA MET A 310 -2.35 -7.64 -2.05
C MET A 310 -1.86 -8.37 -3.31
N ALA A 311 -0.70 -8.00 -3.86
CA ALA A 311 -0.07 -8.69 -4.99
C ALA A 311 0.24 -10.16 -4.66
N GLU A 312 0.90 -10.42 -3.54
CA GLU A 312 1.21 -11.78 -3.10
C GLU A 312 -0.07 -12.61 -2.88
N LEU A 313 -1.15 -12.00 -2.37
CA LEU A 313 -2.45 -12.65 -2.22
C LEU A 313 -3.13 -12.92 -3.58
N ILE A 314 -3.01 -12.02 -4.56
CA ILE A 314 -3.49 -12.22 -5.94
C ILE A 314 -2.79 -13.43 -6.56
N ASP A 315 -1.46 -13.49 -6.51
CA ASP A 315 -0.68 -14.56 -7.15
C ASP A 315 -0.86 -15.90 -6.42
N ARG A 316 -0.68 -15.91 -5.09
CA ARG A 316 -0.82 -17.11 -4.22
C ARG A 316 -2.20 -17.75 -4.33
N THR A 317 -3.25 -16.96 -4.58
CA THR A 317 -4.61 -17.47 -4.76
C THR A 317 -5.05 -17.56 -6.22
N ALA A 318 -4.20 -17.19 -7.19
CA ALA A 318 -4.55 -17.08 -8.61
C ALA A 318 -5.88 -16.30 -8.81
N ALA A 319 -5.98 -15.13 -8.18
CA ALA A 319 -7.15 -14.27 -8.28
C ALA A 319 -7.37 -13.82 -9.73
N THR A 320 -8.63 -13.84 -10.17
CA THR A 320 -9.02 -13.56 -11.57
C THR A 320 -9.86 -12.29 -11.74
N THR A 321 -10.41 -11.83 -10.62
CA THR A 321 -11.27 -10.65 -10.50
C THR A 321 -10.95 -9.98 -9.18
N VAL A 322 -10.73 -8.67 -9.22
CA VAL A 322 -10.64 -7.84 -8.01
C VAL A 322 -11.63 -6.69 -8.22
N GLN A 323 -12.32 -6.30 -7.15
CA GLN A 323 -13.26 -5.19 -7.19
C GLN A 323 -12.90 -4.19 -6.10
N ALA A 324 -12.43 -3.00 -6.49
CA ALA A 324 -11.88 -2.00 -5.58
C ALA A 324 -12.23 -0.58 -6.03
N THR A 325 -12.06 0.40 -5.16
CA THR A 325 -12.31 1.81 -5.51
C THR A 325 -11.10 2.43 -6.22
N PRO A 326 -11.27 3.53 -6.99
CA PRO A 326 -10.16 4.26 -7.62
C PRO A 326 -8.98 4.55 -6.70
N SER A 327 -9.21 4.94 -5.43
CA SER A 327 -8.13 5.14 -4.45
C SER A 327 -7.24 3.90 -4.25
N LEU A 328 -7.81 2.71 -4.08
CA LEU A 328 -7.03 1.46 -3.92
C LEU A 328 -6.40 1.01 -5.25
N TRP A 329 -7.11 1.18 -6.37
CA TRP A 329 -6.55 0.91 -7.69
C TRP A 329 -5.33 1.79 -8.02
N GLN A 330 -5.34 3.06 -7.60
CA GLN A 330 -4.21 3.98 -7.80
C GLN A 330 -2.93 3.48 -7.12
N ALA A 331 -3.03 2.92 -5.91
CA ALA A 331 -1.90 2.30 -5.22
C ALA A 331 -1.41 1.04 -5.95
N LEU A 332 -2.29 0.06 -6.19
CA LEU A 332 -1.94 -1.20 -6.86
C LEU A 332 -1.29 -0.99 -8.24
N VAL A 333 -1.84 -0.06 -9.03
CA VAL A 333 -1.33 0.32 -10.35
C VAL A 333 0.02 1.04 -10.29
N THR A 334 0.35 1.67 -9.15
CA THR A 334 1.62 2.40 -8.95
C THR A 334 2.71 1.47 -8.43
N ASP A 335 2.42 0.71 -7.39
CA ASP A 335 3.43 -0.01 -6.60
C ASP A 335 3.63 -1.46 -7.05
N VAL A 336 2.57 -2.12 -7.55
CA VAL A 336 2.58 -3.54 -7.95
C VAL A 336 1.97 -3.80 -9.35
N PRO A 337 2.35 -3.04 -10.40
CA PRO A 337 1.74 -3.17 -11.74
C PRO A 337 1.93 -4.56 -12.38
N HIS A 338 2.91 -5.36 -11.93
CA HIS A 338 3.18 -6.70 -12.44
C HIS A 338 2.07 -7.72 -12.11
N ALA A 339 1.47 -7.64 -10.91
CA ALA A 339 0.45 -8.58 -10.43
C ALA A 339 -0.94 -8.39 -11.11
N LEU A 340 -1.05 -7.44 -12.04
CA LEU A 340 -2.33 -6.98 -12.59
C LEU A 340 -2.71 -7.65 -13.92
N GLY A 341 -1.75 -8.24 -14.64
CA GLY A 341 -1.88 -8.70 -16.02
C GLY A 341 -3.09 -9.59 -16.34
N GLY A 342 -3.43 -10.52 -15.43
CA GLY A 342 -4.52 -11.48 -15.63
C GLY A 342 -5.92 -10.97 -15.24
N LEU A 343 -6.01 -9.82 -14.55
CA LEU A 343 -7.18 -9.44 -13.77
C LEU A 343 -8.31 -8.83 -14.58
N ARG A 344 -9.54 -9.22 -14.25
CA ARG A 344 -10.72 -8.38 -14.47
C ARG A 344 -10.83 -7.39 -13.32
N MET A 345 -10.64 -6.12 -13.63
CA MET A 345 -10.71 -5.02 -12.68
C MET A 345 -12.12 -4.43 -12.68
N LEU A 346 -12.81 -4.56 -11.56
CA LEU A 346 -14.05 -3.83 -11.33
C LEU A 346 -13.72 -2.60 -10.49
N VAL A 347 -14.19 -1.43 -10.92
CA VAL A 347 -13.90 -0.15 -10.26
C VAL A 347 -15.17 0.68 -10.08
N GLY A 348 -15.34 1.30 -8.91
CA GLY A 348 -16.53 2.07 -8.59
C GLY A 348 -16.42 2.79 -7.24
N GLY A 349 -17.53 3.35 -6.76
CA GLY A 349 -17.60 4.08 -5.48
C GLY A 349 -17.15 5.54 -5.61
N GLU A 350 -15.95 5.81 -6.10
CA GLU A 350 -15.46 7.17 -6.42
C GLU A 350 -15.78 7.57 -7.87
N ALA A 351 -15.32 8.74 -8.32
CA ALA A 351 -15.18 9.03 -9.76
C ALA A 351 -13.83 8.46 -10.24
N LEU A 352 -13.79 7.86 -11.43
CA LEU A 352 -12.56 7.27 -11.99
C LEU A 352 -11.76 8.35 -12.76
N PRO A 353 -10.52 8.69 -12.36
CA PRO A 353 -9.69 9.61 -13.12
C PRO A 353 -9.25 9.01 -14.47
N THR A 354 -9.27 9.81 -15.55
CA THR A 354 -8.92 9.37 -16.91
C THR A 354 -7.62 8.59 -16.98
N ALA A 355 -6.54 9.17 -16.43
CA ALA A 355 -5.20 8.60 -16.47
C ALA A 355 -5.09 7.29 -15.67
N LEU A 356 -5.86 7.13 -14.59
CA LEU A 356 -5.93 5.88 -13.86
C LEU A 356 -6.67 4.81 -14.68
N GLY A 357 -7.83 5.14 -15.23
CA GLY A 357 -8.58 4.23 -16.12
C GLY A 357 -7.76 3.75 -17.31
N GLU A 358 -7.02 4.64 -17.97
CA GLU A 358 -6.10 4.30 -19.07
C GLU A 358 -4.87 3.48 -18.65
N ARG A 359 -4.36 3.66 -17.41
CA ARG A 359 -3.25 2.87 -16.88
C ARG A 359 -3.72 1.49 -16.45
N MET A 360 -4.88 1.39 -15.79
CA MET A 360 -5.58 0.13 -15.51
C MET A 360 -5.86 -0.65 -16.80
N ARG A 361 -6.39 0.00 -17.85
CA ARG A 361 -6.69 -0.63 -19.15
C ARG A 361 -5.47 -1.22 -19.86
N ARG A 362 -4.28 -0.69 -19.59
CA ARG A 362 -3.00 -1.21 -20.14
C ARG A 362 -2.40 -2.34 -19.31
N LEU A 363 -2.77 -2.46 -18.03
CA LEU A 363 -2.20 -3.42 -17.09
C LEU A 363 -3.14 -4.60 -16.77
N GLY A 364 -4.45 -4.43 -16.91
CA GLY A 364 -5.46 -5.46 -16.63
C GLY A 364 -6.06 -6.09 -17.88
N ARG A 365 -6.56 -7.32 -17.75
CA ARG A 365 -7.23 -8.07 -18.83
C ARG A 365 -8.54 -7.40 -19.28
N ARG A 366 -9.23 -6.71 -18.37
CA ARG A 366 -10.48 -5.96 -18.62
C ARG A 366 -10.73 -5.00 -17.47
N VAL A 367 -11.27 -3.81 -17.75
CA VAL A 367 -11.62 -2.80 -16.74
C VAL A 367 -13.07 -2.37 -16.92
N VAL A 368 -13.87 -2.42 -15.85
CA VAL A 368 -15.29 -2.00 -15.87
C VAL A 368 -15.53 -0.97 -14.76
N ASN A 369 -15.90 0.24 -15.15
CA ASN A 369 -16.37 1.30 -14.26
C ASN A 369 -17.84 1.07 -13.89
N LEU A 370 -18.16 1.22 -12.61
CA LEU A 370 -19.44 0.84 -12.00
C LEU A 370 -19.97 1.99 -11.14
N TYR A 371 -21.25 2.31 -11.30
CA TYR A 371 -21.93 3.36 -10.53
C TYR A 371 -23.27 2.86 -9.99
N GLY A 372 -23.58 3.25 -8.76
CA GLY A 372 -24.86 3.03 -8.10
C GLY A 372 -24.84 3.61 -6.68
N PRO A 373 -25.98 4.12 -6.18
CA PRO A 373 -26.22 4.32 -4.75
C PRO A 373 -26.76 3.03 -4.09
N THR A 374 -26.55 2.86 -2.79
CA THR A 374 -27.04 1.70 -2.03
C THR A 374 -28.55 1.54 -2.07
N GLU A 375 -29.27 2.64 -2.20
CA GLU A 375 -30.71 2.69 -2.38
C GLU A 375 -31.22 2.00 -3.67
N THR A 376 -30.33 1.74 -4.63
CA THR A 376 -30.63 0.99 -5.87
C THR A 376 -29.78 -0.28 -6.02
N THR A 377 -29.33 -0.82 -4.87
CA THR A 377 -28.60 -2.09 -4.72
C THR A 377 -27.25 -2.11 -5.45
N ILE A 378 -26.22 -1.61 -4.77
CA ILE A 378 -24.81 -1.73 -5.16
C ILE A 378 -24.49 -0.99 -6.47
N TRP A 379 -24.63 -1.63 -7.64
CA TRP A 379 -24.35 -1.00 -8.94
C TRP A 379 -25.58 -1.05 -9.85
N SER A 380 -25.84 0.07 -10.53
CA SER A 380 -27.03 0.31 -11.35
C SER A 380 -26.69 0.71 -12.79
N THR A 381 -25.49 1.20 -13.06
CA THR A 381 -24.95 1.42 -14.41
C THR A 381 -23.50 0.91 -14.51
N ALA A 382 -23.07 0.57 -15.72
CA ALA A 382 -21.73 0.08 -16.01
C ALA A 382 -21.18 0.60 -17.34
N GLN A 383 -19.86 0.85 -17.37
CA GLN A 383 -19.09 1.20 -18.56
C GLN A 383 -17.82 0.31 -18.64
N GLU A 384 -17.55 -0.29 -19.79
CA GLU A 384 -16.24 -0.89 -20.05
C GLU A 384 -15.23 0.20 -20.44
N VAL A 385 -14.07 0.23 -19.77
CA VAL A 385 -13.04 1.25 -20.03
C VAL A 385 -12.18 0.76 -21.20
N ASP A 386 -12.71 0.89 -22.41
CA ASP A 386 -12.08 0.49 -23.67
C ASP A 386 -11.23 1.62 -24.31
N GLY A 387 -11.52 2.87 -23.96
CA GLY A 387 -10.94 4.09 -24.53
C GLY A 387 -11.83 4.81 -25.54
N SER A 388 -13.09 4.39 -25.73
CA SER A 388 -14.07 5.02 -26.62
C SER A 388 -15.02 5.99 -25.91
N ALA A 389 -15.29 5.76 -24.62
CA ALA A 389 -16.21 6.56 -23.81
C ALA A 389 -15.57 7.84 -23.24
N ALA A 390 -16.40 8.83 -22.89
CA ALA A 390 -15.96 9.99 -22.12
C ALA A 390 -15.40 9.55 -20.75
N PRO A 391 -14.36 10.20 -20.19
CA PRO A 391 -13.74 9.74 -18.94
C PRO A 391 -14.66 9.76 -17.72
N SER A 392 -15.62 10.70 -17.72
CA SER A 392 -16.71 10.86 -16.76
C SER A 392 -17.86 9.86 -16.94
N SER A 393 -17.77 8.92 -17.89
CA SER A 393 -18.85 7.98 -18.20
C SER A 393 -19.08 6.95 -17.10
N ILE A 394 -20.30 6.95 -16.57
CA ILE A 394 -20.87 5.87 -15.74
C ILE A 394 -21.64 4.84 -16.60
N GLY A 395 -21.65 5.02 -17.92
CA GLY A 395 -22.09 4.02 -18.89
C GLY A 395 -23.59 3.86 -19.05
N ARG A 396 -24.06 2.62 -19.20
CA ARG A 396 -25.48 2.31 -19.44
C ARG A 396 -26.10 1.55 -18.26
N PRO A 397 -27.43 1.64 -18.03
CA PRO A 397 -28.12 0.87 -17.00
C PRO A 397 -27.91 -0.64 -17.12
N VAL A 398 -27.76 -1.31 -15.97
CA VAL A 398 -27.67 -2.77 -15.90
C VAL A 398 -29.05 -3.44 -16.06
N ARG A 399 -29.08 -4.78 -16.09
CA ARG A 399 -30.29 -5.58 -16.31
C ARG A 399 -31.48 -5.11 -15.47
N ARG A 400 -32.61 -4.83 -16.16
CA ARG A 400 -33.90 -4.35 -15.60
C ARG A 400 -33.83 -3.02 -14.82
N THR A 401 -32.74 -2.27 -14.90
CA THR A 401 -32.67 -0.88 -14.41
C THR A 401 -33.08 0.09 -15.53
N GLN A 402 -33.77 1.17 -15.16
CA GLN A 402 -34.05 2.32 -16.02
C GLN A 402 -33.34 3.53 -15.42
N ALA A 403 -32.88 4.45 -16.28
CA ALA A 403 -32.23 5.69 -15.87
C ALA A 403 -32.80 6.85 -16.68
N TYR A 404 -33.49 7.75 -16.01
CA TYR A 404 -34.06 8.97 -16.56
C TYR A 404 -33.21 10.17 -16.12
N VAL A 405 -33.06 11.17 -17.00
CA VAL A 405 -32.35 12.42 -16.70
C VAL A 405 -33.38 13.53 -16.71
N LEU A 406 -33.70 14.07 -15.53
CA LEU A 406 -34.91 14.88 -15.32
C LEU A 406 -34.61 16.33 -14.94
N ASP A 407 -35.55 17.22 -15.27
CA ASP A 407 -35.63 18.58 -14.73
C ASP A 407 -36.35 18.64 -13.35
N ASP A 408 -36.37 19.82 -12.73
CA ASP A 408 -37.08 20.07 -11.46
C ASP A 408 -38.60 19.83 -11.54
N GLY A 409 -39.17 19.74 -12.75
CA GLY A 409 -40.57 19.42 -13.01
C GLY A 409 -40.84 17.92 -13.24
N LEU A 410 -39.81 17.07 -13.17
CA LEU A 410 -39.84 15.65 -13.53
C LEU A 410 -40.15 15.38 -15.02
N HIS A 411 -39.74 16.27 -15.93
CA HIS A 411 -39.70 16.01 -17.37
C HIS A 411 -38.32 15.49 -17.79
N GLU A 412 -38.26 14.56 -18.74
CA GLU A 412 -36.99 14.09 -19.29
C GLU A 412 -36.35 15.14 -20.21
N VAL A 413 -35.07 15.45 -19.97
CA VAL A 413 -34.30 16.43 -20.74
C VAL A 413 -33.83 15.85 -22.07
N GLN A 414 -33.44 16.72 -23.02
CA GLN A 414 -32.91 16.27 -24.31
C GLN A 414 -31.50 15.68 -24.17
N ASP A 415 -31.13 14.74 -25.05
CA ASP A 415 -29.75 14.22 -25.12
C ASP A 415 -28.74 15.38 -25.26
N GLY A 416 -27.65 15.32 -24.48
CA GLY A 416 -26.67 16.38 -24.35
C GLY A 416 -27.02 17.49 -23.34
N ALA A 417 -28.26 17.58 -22.86
CA ALA A 417 -28.63 18.46 -21.76
C ALA A 417 -28.32 17.84 -20.40
N GLU A 418 -28.20 18.69 -19.38
CA GLU A 418 -27.90 18.32 -18.00
C GLU A 418 -29.20 18.19 -17.19
N GLY A 419 -29.26 17.21 -16.29
CA GLY A 419 -30.38 17.02 -15.38
C GLY A 419 -30.02 16.07 -14.24
N GLU A 420 -30.94 15.91 -13.29
CA GLU A 420 -30.73 14.98 -12.17
C GLU A 420 -31.06 13.55 -12.58
N LEU A 421 -30.24 12.60 -12.14
CA LEU A 421 -30.44 11.18 -12.40
C LEU A 421 -31.52 10.58 -11.49
N TYR A 422 -32.52 9.94 -12.11
CA TYR A 422 -33.52 9.12 -11.44
C TYR A 422 -33.39 7.67 -11.93
N LEU A 423 -33.28 6.73 -10.99
CA LEU A 423 -33.11 5.30 -11.26
C LEU A 423 -34.40 4.53 -10.93
N ALA A 424 -34.85 3.63 -11.81
CA ALA A 424 -36.04 2.81 -11.58
C ALA A 424 -35.82 1.34 -11.95
N GLY A 425 -36.79 0.48 -11.61
CA GLY A 425 -36.80 -0.95 -11.94
C GLY A 425 -36.42 -1.88 -10.77
N ASP A 426 -36.04 -3.13 -11.11
CA ASP A 426 -35.93 -4.24 -10.15
C ASP A 426 -34.83 -4.05 -9.08
N GLY A 427 -33.87 -3.14 -9.28
CA GLY A 427 -32.79 -2.86 -8.32
C GLY A 427 -33.16 -2.03 -7.10
N LEU A 428 -34.36 -1.43 -7.06
CA LEU A 428 -34.74 -0.51 -5.96
C LEU A 428 -34.85 -1.21 -4.59
N ALA A 429 -34.25 -0.59 -3.58
CA ALA A 429 -34.48 -0.95 -2.18
C ALA A 429 -35.96 -0.74 -1.78
N ARG A 430 -36.38 -1.36 -0.68
CA ARG A 430 -37.70 -1.13 -0.08
C ARG A 430 -37.85 0.34 0.33
N GLY A 431 -36.81 0.88 0.96
CA GLY A 431 -36.74 2.24 1.49
C GLY A 431 -35.72 2.32 2.63
N TYR A 432 -35.87 3.34 3.48
CA TYR A 432 -35.07 3.51 4.69
C TYR A 432 -35.77 2.92 5.93
N LEU A 433 -35.04 2.15 6.73
CA LEU A 433 -35.53 1.54 7.96
C LEU A 433 -36.07 2.62 8.91
N HIS A 434 -37.30 2.43 9.39
CA HIS A 434 -38.02 3.35 10.28
C HIS A 434 -38.14 4.83 9.82
N ARG A 435 -37.75 5.21 8.59
CA ARG A 435 -37.86 6.59 8.06
C ARG A 435 -38.80 6.67 6.84
N PRO A 436 -40.13 6.54 7.01
CA PRO A 436 -41.08 6.57 5.89
C PRO A 436 -41.13 7.92 5.16
N ALA A 437 -40.96 9.05 5.87
CA ALA A 437 -40.96 10.38 5.25
C ALA A 437 -39.77 10.57 4.28
N LEU A 438 -38.55 10.29 4.73
CA LEU A 438 -37.34 10.32 3.89
C LEU A 438 -37.41 9.28 2.75
N THR A 439 -38.11 8.16 2.98
CA THR A 439 -38.39 7.18 1.92
C THR A 439 -39.28 7.78 0.84
N ALA A 440 -40.38 8.44 1.19
CA ALA A 440 -41.28 9.09 0.23
C ALA A 440 -40.63 10.29 -0.49
N GLU A 441 -39.68 10.98 0.15
CA GLU A 441 -38.91 12.08 -0.44
C GLU A 441 -37.95 11.62 -1.57
N ARG A 442 -37.40 10.40 -1.47
CA ARG A 442 -36.35 9.91 -2.39
C ARG A 442 -36.81 8.77 -3.30
N PHE A 443 -37.67 7.86 -2.83
CA PHE A 443 -38.29 6.79 -3.61
C PHE A 443 -39.67 7.23 -4.10
N VAL A 444 -39.68 8.23 -4.98
CA VAL A 444 -40.90 8.86 -5.52
C VAL A 444 -41.63 7.94 -6.50
N ALA A 445 -42.88 8.27 -6.83
CA ALA A 445 -43.62 7.58 -7.89
C ALA A 445 -42.93 7.79 -9.25
N ASP A 446 -42.90 6.75 -10.08
CA ASP A 446 -42.35 6.78 -11.44
C ASP A 446 -43.49 7.09 -12.45
N PRO A 447 -43.46 8.24 -13.16
CA PRO A 447 -44.49 8.61 -14.13
C PRO A 447 -44.24 8.03 -15.54
N PHE A 448 -43.10 7.37 -15.77
CA PHE A 448 -42.69 6.83 -17.07
C PHE A 448 -42.93 5.32 -17.18
N GLY A 449 -42.84 4.61 -16.05
CA GLY A 449 -43.08 3.16 -15.95
C GLY A 449 -44.55 2.75 -15.77
N PRO A 450 -44.79 1.44 -15.54
CA PRO A 450 -46.12 0.90 -15.25
C PRO A 450 -46.76 1.49 -13.97
N ALA A 451 -48.08 1.60 -13.95
CA ALA A 451 -48.82 2.15 -12.81
C ALA A 451 -48.46 1.44 -11.48
N GLY A 452 -47.84 2.19 -10.57
CA GLY A 452 -47.38 1.69 -9.26
C GLY A 452 -45.87 1.45 -9.15
N THR A 453 -45.07 1.67 -10.20
CA THR A 453 -43.60 1.70 -10.06
C THR A 453 -43.13 2.96 -9.30
N ARG A 454 -41.86 2.91 -8.88
CA ARG A 454 -41.16 3.97 -8.17
C ARG A 454 -39.84 4.25 -8.88
N MET A 455 -39.30 5.45 -8.65
CA MET A 455 -37.95 5.83 -9.05
C MET A 455 -37.22 6.45 -7.86
N TYR A 456 -35.91 6.21 -7.77
CA TYR A 456 -35.03 6.76 -6.74
C TYR A 456 -34.30 8.00 -7.28
N ARG A 457 -34.49 9.12 -6.58
CA ARG A 457 -33.80 10.40 -6.79
C ARG A 457 -32.38 10.32 -6.22
N THR A 458 -31.35 10.29 -7.08
CA THR A 458 -29.96 10.04 -6.63
C THR A 458 -29.27 11.28 -6.03
N GLY A 459 -29.69 12.48 -6.43
CA GLY A 459 -28.96 13.73 -6.19
C GLY A 459 -27.69 13.90 -7.02
N ASP A 460 -27.44 13.05 -8.03
CA ASP A 460 -26.32 13.16 -8.96
C ASP A 460 -26.78 13.87 -10.25
N LEU A 461 -26.05 14.90 -10.69
CA LEU A 461 -26.23 15.55 -12.00
C LEU A 461 -25.50 14.75 -13.07
N VAL A 462 -26.19 14.49 -14.17
CA VAL A 462 -25.68 13.71 -15.31
C VAL A 462 -26.07 14.34 -16.63
N ARG A 463 -25.38 13.91 -17.69
CA ARG A 463 -25.71 14.21 -19.10
C ARG A 463 -25.94 12.89 -19.84
N ARG A 464 -26.99 12.77 -20.64
CA ARG A 464 -27.15 11.60 -21.54
C ARG A 464 -26.42 11.87 -22.85
N GLY A 465 -25.49 10.99 -23.23
CA GLY A 465 -24.86 11.00 -24.55
C GLY A 465 -25.82 10.51 -25.63
N GLY A 466 -25.60 10.91 -26.88
CA GLY A 466 -26.45 10.51 -28.03
C GLY A 466 -26.38 9.02 -28.41
N ASP A 467 -25.56 8.22 -27.72
CA ASP A 467 -25.54 6.77 -27.79
C ASP A 467 -26.25 6.10 -26.58
N GLY A 468 -26.86 6.90 -25.70
CA GLY A 468 -27.54 6.45 -24.48
C GLY A 468 -26.63 6.18 -23.28
N THR A 469 -25.32 6.44 -23.36
CA THR A 469 -24.45 6.45 -22.16
C THR A 469 -24.77 7.64 -21.26
N LEU A 470 -24.38 7.53 -19.99
CA LEU A 470 -24.56 8.55 -18.96
C LEU A 470 -23.19 9.06 -18.52
N GLU A 471 -23.01 10.37 -18.57
CA GLU A 471 -21.84 11.09 -18.08
C GLU A 471 -22.15 11.66 -16.70
N TYR A 472 -21.34 11.35 -15.68
CA TYR A 472 -21.47 11.97 -14.36
C TYR A 472 -20.80 13.34 -14.33
N LEU A 473 -21.51 14.36 -13.84
CA LEU A 473 -21.02 15.74 -13.79
C LEU A 473 -20.69 16.18 -12.36
N ALA A 474 -21.68 16.10 -11.46
CA ALA A 474 -21.63 16.69 -10.13
C ALA A 474 -22.75 16.12 -9.23
N ARG A 475 -22.96 16.72 -8.04
CA ARG A 475 -24.14 16.51 -7.21
C ARG A 475 -24.98 17.79 -7.08
N VAL A 476 -26.29 17.61 -6.85
CA VAL A 476 -27.22 18.69 -6.49
C VAL A 476 -27.16 19.04 -4.99
N ASP A 477 -26.64 18.13 -4.17
CA ASP A 477 -26.48 18.30 -2.72
C ASP A 477 -25.00 18.20 -2.28
N PHE A 478 -24.76 18.38 -0.98
CA PHE A 478 -23.41 18.50 -0.43
C PHE A 478 -22.72 17.17 -0.10
N GLN A 479 -23.27 16.01 -0.48
CA GLN A 479 -22.59 14.74 -0.23
C GLN A 479 -21.28 14.64 -1.02
N VAL A 480 -20.27 14.03 -0.42
CA VAL A 480 -18.90 13.94 -0.94
C VAL A 480 -18.42 12.49 -0.98
N LYS A 481 -17.44 12.22 -1.83
CA LYS A 481 -16.78 10.92 -1.93
C LYS A 481 -15.32 11.10 -1.49
N VAL A 482 -14.92 10.42 -0.44
CA VAL A 482 -13.58 10.55 0.18
C VAL A 482 -13.05 9.15 0.45
N ARG A 483 -11.91 8.80 -0.17
CA ARG A 483 -11.20 7.52 0.04
C ARG A 483 -12.13 6.29 -0.03
N GLY A 484 -12.90 6.20 -1.12
CA GLY A 484 -13.88 5.13 -1.35
C GLY A 484 -15.25 5.33 -0.68
N HIS A 485 -15.37 6.20 0.33
CA HIS A 485 -16.57 6.32 1.15
C HIS A 485 -17.49 7.46 0.71
N ARG A 486 -18.81 7.20 0.63
CA ARG A 486 -19.85 8.21 0.43
C ARG A 486 -20.22 8.85 1.77
N ILE A 487 -19.77 10.08 1.98
CA ILE A 487 -19.90 10.82 3.24
C ILE A 487 -20.90 11.95 3.06
N GLU A 488 -21.82 12.06 4.01
CA GLU A 488 -22.70 13.21 4.19
C GLU A 488 -22.04 14.17 5.19
N PRO A 489 -21.61 15.39 4.78
CA PRO A 489 -21.08 16.38 5.71
C PRO A 489 -21.99 16.64 6.90
N ALA A 490 -23.32 16.59 6.71
CA ALA A 490 -24.29 16.79 7.78
C ALA A 490 -24.22 15.75 8.92
N GLU A 491 -23.74 14.52 8.70
CA GLU A 491 -23.50 13.54 9.78
C GLU A 491 -22.36 14.00 10.70
N ILE A 492 -21.31 14.54 10.10
CA ILE A 492 -20.15 15.07 10.81
C ILE A 492 -20.51 16.40 11.49
N GLU A 493 -21.28 17.27 10.82
CA GLU A 493 -21.79 18.53 11.39
C GLU A 493 -22.70 18.26 12.61
N HIS A 494 -23.56 17.24 12.56
CA HIS A 494 -24.44 16.88 13.67
C HIS A 494 -23.68 16.29 14.87
N VAL A 495 -22.69 15.41 14.62
CA VAL A 495 -21.83 14.90 15.70
C VAL A 495 -20.99 16.02 16.31
N VAL A 496 -20.28 16.81 15.50
CA VAL A 496 -19.44 17.92 16.02
C VAL A 496 -20.29 18.99 16.72
N GLY A 497 -21.49 19.28 16.22
CA GLY A 497 -22.47 20.15 16.89
C GLY A 497 -23.05 19.59 18.19
N GLY A 498 -22.78 18.32 18.53
CA GLY A 498 -23.10 17.73 19.84
C GLY A 498 -22.04 17.99 20.92
N HIS A 499 -20.86 18.51 20.55
CA HIS A 499 -19.78 18.78 21.50
C HIS A 499 -20.07 20.04 22.36
N PRO A 500 -19.92 20.00 23.70
CA PRO A 500 -20.36 21.09 24.60
C PRO A 500 -19.80 22.50 24.34
N ASP A 501 -18.62 22.60 23.70
CA ASP A 501 -17.98 23.88 23.37
C ASP A 501 -18.29 24.40 21.96
N ILE A 502 -19.19 23.74 21.22
CA ILE A 502 -19.58 24.07 19.84
C ILE A 502 -21.03 24.59 19.82
N GLU A 503 -21.27 25.74 19.17
CA GLU A 503 -22.62 26.21 18.87
C GLU A 503 -23.11 25.64 17.53
N ARG A 504 -22.23 25.63 16.51
CA ARG A 504 -22.54 25.18 15.15
C ARG A 504 -21.32 24.60 14.45
N ALA A 505 -21.54 23.70 13.50
CA ALA A 505 -20.51 23.11 12.65
C ALA A 505 -20.93 23.12 11.17
N VAL A 506 -19.96 23.26 10.27
CA VAL A 506 -20.09 23.16 8.81
C VAL A 506 -18.87 22.44 8.24
N VAL A 507 -19.07 21.35 7.52
CA VAL A 507 -18.00 20.53 6.95
C VAL A 507 -17.83 20.80 5.45
N THR A 508 -16.58 20.86 5.04
CA THR A 508 -16.14 21.09 3.65
C THR A 508 -15.12 20.03 3.27
N VAL A 509 -15.05 19.67 1.99
CA VAL A 509 -13.94 18.88 1.45
C VAL A 509 -12.94 19.82 0.80
N HIS A 510 -11.67 19.46 0.94
CA HIS A 510 -10.52 20.11 0.34
C HIS A 510 -9.61 19.04 -0.26
N GLU A 511 -9.00 19.32 -1.41
CA GLU A 511 -8.22 18.37 -2.20
C GLU A 511 -6.95 19.09 -2.70
N ASP A 512 -5.77 18.68 -2.22
CA ASP A 512 -4.48 19.29 -2.65
C ASP A 512 -3.98 18.71 -3.97
N THR A 513 -4.40 17.49 -4.30
CA THR A 513 -3.95 16.71 -5.46
C THR A 513 -5.08 15.76 -5.86
N PRO A 514 -5.42 15.62 -7.16
CA PRO A 514 -6.53 14.78 -7.61
C PRO A 514 -6.46 13.36 -7.03
N GLY A 515 -7.45 13.00 -6.21
CA GLY A 515 -7.55 11.73 -5.49
C GLY A 515 -7.35 11.80 -3.96
N ASP A 516 -6.65 12.80 -3.41
CA ASP A 516 -6.48 12.94 -1.95
C ASP A 516 -7.38 14.05 -1.37
N ALA A 517 -8.68 13.74 -1.34
CA ALA A 517 -9.69 14.55 -0.66
C ALA A 517 -9.60 14.38 0.88
N ARG A 518 -9.67 15.49 1.62
CA ARG A 518 -9.74 15.53 3.09
C ARG A 518 -10.89 16.37 3.61
N LEU A 519 -11.41 16.02 4.79
CA LEU A 519 -12.51 16.69 5.48
C LEU A 519 -11.99 17.81 6.40
N ILE A 520 -12.55 19.01 6.25
CA ILE A 520 -12.31 20.20 7.09
C ILE A 520 -13.63 20.64 7.73
N CYS A 521 -13.68 20.67 9.06
CA CYS A 521 -14.84 21.11 9.83
C CYS A 521 -14.64 22.54 10.37
N HIS A 522 -15.45 23.48 9.89
CA HIS A 522 -15.51 24.85 10.41
C HIS A 522 -16.55 24.91 11.53
N VAL A 523 -16.22 25.53 12.66
CA VAL A 523 -17.07 25.56 13.85
C VAL A 523 -17.22 26.96 14.42
N ILE A 524 -18.38 27.25 15.00
CA ILE A 524 -18.61 28.44 15.84
C ILE A 524 -18.58 27.96 17.30
N ALA A 525 -17.80 28.64 18.13
CA ALA A 525 -17.67 28.30 19.55
C ALA A 525 -18.94 28.64 20.34
N ALA A 526 -19.31 27.81 21.31
CA ALA A 526 -20.39 28.12 22.24
C ALA A 526 -20.07 29.38 23.08
N PRO A 527 -21.07 30.18 23.51
CA PRO A 527 -20.82 31.43 24.25
C PRO A 527 -19.92 31.24 25.49
N GLY A 528 -18.79 31.95 25.50
CA GLY A 528 -17.79 31.88 26.58
C GLY A 528 -16.89 30.63 26.54
N ARG A 529 -16.96 29.80 25.49
CA ARG A 529 -16.13 28.62 25.29
C ARG A 529 -15.05 28.85 24.22
N ARG A 530 -14.05 27.97 24.22
CA ARG A 530 -13.00 27.87 23.20
C ARG A 530 -12.80 26.39 22.88
N PRO A 531 -13.40 25.87 21.79
CA PRO A 531 -13.25 24.46 21.42
C PRO A 531 -11.81 24.19 20.96
N GLU A 532 -11.17 23.19 21.55
CA GLU A 532 -9.87 22.70 21.07
C GLU A 532 -10.10 21.71 19.94
N SER A 533 -9.43 21.91 18.80
CA SER A 533 -9.57 21.11 17.57
C SER A 533 -9.57 19.61 17.86
N ASP A 534 -8.64 19.16 18.70
CA ASP A 534 -8.42 17.73 18.92
C ASP A 534 -9.34 17.12 19.97
N ALA A 535 -9.84 17.89 20.94
CA ALA A 535 -10.94 17.45 21.80
C ALA A 535 -12.22 17.21 20.97
N VAL A 536 -12.45 18.07 19.97
CA VAL A 536 -13.54 17.90 18.99
C VAL A 536 -13.31 16.70 18.07
N ARG A 537 -12.08 16.47 17.59
CA ARG A 537 -11.72 15.26 16.80
C ARG A 537 -11.85 13.98 17.61
N GLU A 538 -11.41 13.96 18.87
CA GLU A 538 -11.53 12.82 19.77
C GLU A 538 -13.00 12.50 20.07
N TYR A 539 -13.80 13.52 20.41
CA TYR A 539 -15.25 13.38 20.58
C TYR A 539 -15.91 12.84 19.31
N ALA A 540 -15.58 13.40 18.14
CA ALA A 540 -16.11 12.94 16.86
C ALA A 540 -15.74 11.47 16.58
N GLY A 541 -14.51 11.05 16.87
CA GLY A 541 -14.02 9.68 16.72
C GLY A 541 -14.67 8.64 17.63
N ARG A 542 -15.45 9.06 18.66
CA ARG A 542 -16.28 8.14 19.45
C ARG A 542 -17.54 7.68 18.69
N PHE A 543 -18.07 8.51 17.80
CA PHE A 543 -19.34 8.27 17.07
C PHE A 543 -19.16 8.03 15.56
N LEU A 544 -18.04 8.48 14.98
CA LEU A 544 -17.75 8.44 13.55
C LEU A 544 -16.59 7.48 13.24
N PRO A 545 -16.65 6.69 12.15
CA PRO A 545 -15.50 5.93 11.68
C PRO A 545 -14.33 6.86 11.35
N ALA A 546 -13.10 6.36 11.42
CA ALA A 546 -11.89 7.16 11.20
C ALA A 546 -11.88 7.96 9.87
N TYR A 547 -12.52 7.45 8.81
CA TYR A 547 -12.64 8.13 7.51
C TYR A 547 -13.64 9.29 7.48
N MET A 548 -14.52 9.42 8.48
CA MET A 548 -15.47 10.54 8.65
C MET A 548 -14.98 11.58 9.67
N VAL A 549 -13.98 11.26 10.49
CA VAL A 549 -13.41 12.23 11.45
C VAL A 549 -12.68 13.34 10.67
N PRO A 550 -12.95 14.64 10.92
CA PRO A 550 -12.25 15.72 10.24
C PRO A 550 -10.73 15.63 10.44
N ALA A 551 -9.98 15.80 9.34
CA ALA A 551 -8.53 15.97 9.40
C ALA A 551 -8.16 17.31 10.06
N VAL A 552 -9.01 18.33 9.88
CA VAL A 552 -8.86 19.67 10.46
C VAL A 552 -10.19 20.11 11.07
N VAL A 553 -10.15 20.65 12.29
CA VAL A 553 -11.23 21.44 12.90
C VAL A 553 -10.76 22.89 12.99
N ARG A 554 -11.64 23.85 12.69
CA ARG A 554 -11.31 25.27 12.63
C ARG A 554 -12.41 26.14 13.22
N THR A 555 -12.09 26.88 14.27
CA THR A 555 -12.99 27.91 14.80
C THR A 555 -13.08 29.12 13.85
N VAL A 556 -14.28 29.62 13.62
CA VAL A 556 -14.59 30.86 12.89
C VAL A 556 -15.58 31.70 13.70
N GLU A 557 -15.49 33.04 13.61
CA GLU A 557 -16.37 33.95 14.36
C GLU A 557 -17.83 33.88 13.89
N ALA A 558 -18.01 33.74 12.57
CA ALA A 558 -19.30 33.51 11.93
C ALA A 558 -19.07 32.74 10.62
N PHE A 559 -20.09 32.00 10.16
CA PHE A 559 -20.07 31.45 8.81
C PHE A 559 -20.39 32.54 7.78
N PRO A 560 -19.65 32.63 6.65
CA PRO A 560 -19.97 33.55 5.59
C PRO A 560 -21.33 33.19 4.96
N LEU A 561 -22.09 34.23 4.60
CA LEU A 561 -23.38 34.10 3.95
C LEU A 561 -23.34 34.76 2.58
N THR A 562 -23.95 34.08 1.60
CA THR A 562 -24.28 34.65 0.30
C THR A 562 -25.20 35.88 0.45
N PRO A 563 -25.30 36.76 -0.56
CA PRO A 563 -26.23 37.91 -0.52
C PRO A 563 -27.71 37.55 -0.27
N ASN A 564 -28.09 36.28 -0.47
CA ASN A 564 -29.42 35.75 -0.20
C ASN A 564 -29.58 35.16 1.22
N GLY A 565 -28.62 35.40 2.13
CA GLY A 565 -28.64 34.91 3.51
C GLY A 565 -28.39 33.41 3.70
N LYS A 566 -28.09 32.67 2.62
CA LYS A 566 -27.72 31.24 2.69
C LYS A 566 -26.23 31.08 2.98
N LEU A 567 -25.87 30.05 3.73
CA LEU A 567 -24.49 29.62 4.01
C LEU A 567 -23.65 29.54 2.73
N ASP A 568 -22.51 30.25 2.71
CA ASP A 568 -21.57 30.22 1.60
C ASP A 568 -20.46 29.18 1.85
N ARG A 569 -20.73 27.93 1.45
CA ARG A 569 -19.73 26.84 1.55
C ARG A 569 -18.52 27.08 0.63
N ALA A 570 -18.67 27.79 -0.49
CA ALA A 570 -17.54 28.13 -1.36
C ALA A 570 -16.60 29.14 -0.70
N ALA A 571 -17.14 30.16 -0.02
CA ALA A 571 -16.36 31.08 0.80
C ALA A 571 -15.68 30.37 1.98
N LEU A 572 -16.29 29.36 2.60
CA LEU A 572 -15.63 28.53 3.63
C LEU A 572 -14.47 27.69 3.08
N THR A 573 -14.63 27.05 1.90
CA THR A 573 -13.51 26.35 1.25
C THR A 573 -12.41 27.34 0.82
N ALA A 574 -12.76 28.52 0.33
CA ALA A 574 -11.80 29.58 0.00
C ALA A 574 -11.04 30.07 1.25
N LEU A 575 -11.73 30.22 2.38
CA LEU A 575 -11.12 30.52 3.68
C LEU A 575 -10.17 29.41 4.12
N SER A 576 -10.45 28.13 3.85
CA SER A 576 -9.50 27.03 4.06
C SER A 576 -8.22 27.26 3.26
N THR A 577 -8.32 27.45 1.93
CA THR A 577 -7.15 27.66 1.07
C THR A 577 -6.31 28.89 1.45
N ALA A 578 -6.96 29.98 1.88
CA ALA A 578 -6.26 31.22 2.24
C ALA A 578 -5.58 31.18 3.63
N ALA A 579 -5.95 30.24 4.51
CA ALA A 579 -5.54 30.26 5.92
C ALA A 579 -4.83 28.98 6.43
N VAL A 580 -4.50 28.02 5.55
CA VAL A 580 -3.44 27.02 5.85
C VAL A 580 -2.09 27.72 6.15
N GLN A 581 -1.96 28.99 5.75
CA GLN A 581 -0.82 29.87 6.01
C GLN A 581 -0.99 30.80 7.24
N THR A 582 -2.00 30.62 8.11
CA THR A 582 -2.20 31.50 9.29
C THR A 582 -2.63 30.72 10.56
N PRO A 583 -2.06 31.01 11.75
CA PRO A 583 -2.39 30.28 12.99
C PRO A 583 -3.83 30.46 13.47
N GLN A 584 -4.37 29.45 14.19
CA GLN A 584 -5.64 29.59 14.92
C GLN A 584 -5.42 30.26 16.29
N ASP A 585 -6.29 31.21 16.64
CA ASP A 585 -6.16 32.04 17.84
C ASP A 585 -6.38 31.25 19.14
N GLY A 586 -5.30 30.80 19.78
CA GLY A 586 -5.30 30.18 21.11
C GLY A 586 -4.39 28.95 21.24
N ALA A 587 -4.16 28.22 20.15
CA ALA A 587 -3.17 27.15 20.15
C ALA A 587 -1.77 27.76 20.23
N ARG A 588 -0.94 27.30 21.18
CA ARG A 588 0.45 27.75 21.29
C ARG A 588 1.27 27.00 20.25
N TYR A 589 1.42 27.59 19.07
CA TYR A 589 2.32 27.06 18.04
C TYR A 589 3.78 27.19 18.49
N LEU A 590 4.64 26.32 17.96
CA LEU A 590 6.07 26.60 17.98
C LEU A 590 6.33 27.81 17.06
N PRO A 591 7.17 28.79 17.46
CA PRO A 591 7.50 29.94 16.61
C PRO A 591 8.22 29.46 15.34
N GLU A 592 8.13 30.19 14.23
CA GLU A 592 8.93 29.92 13.02
C GLU A 592 10.20 30.79 12.98
N ASP A 593 10.93 30.82 14.10
CA ASP A 593 12.20 31.52 14.26
C ASP A 593 13.41 30.58 14.12
N ASP A 594 14.62 31.08 14.30
CA ASP A 594 15.87 30.30 14.30
C ASP A 594 16.19 29.64 15.67
N SER A 595 15.17 29.44 16.52
CA SER A 595 15.32 28.60 17.71
C SER A 595 15.15 27.12 17.38
N VAL A 596 15.52 26.26 18.32
CA VAL A 596 15.27 24.80 18.26
C VAL A 596 13.77 24.49 18.08
N ARG A 597 12.88 25.33 18.64
CA ARG A 597 11.42 25.22 18.47
C ARG A 597 11.01 25.55 17.04
N GLY A 598 11.63 26.57 16.43
CA GLY A 598 11.39 26.92 15.03
C GLY A 598 12.01 26.01 13.99
N ALA A 599 12.99 25.17 14.36
CA ALA A 599 13.38 24.05 13.53
C ALA A 599 12.33 22.92 13.53
N VAL A 600 11.77 22.54 14.70
CA VAL A 600 10.66 21.57 14.78
C VAL A 600 9.44 22.07 14.00
N ALA A 601 9.09 23.35 14.13
CA ALA A 601 8.01 23.97 13.35
C ALA A 601 8.24 23.82 11.83
N ARG A 602 9.43 24.15 11.34
CA ARG A 602 9.78 24.05 9.92
C ARG A 602 9.82 22.61 9.40
N ALA A 603 10.50 21.71 10.11
CA ALA A 603 10.67 20.31 9.73
C ALA A 603 9.34 19.55 9.67
N TRP A 604 8.50 19.67 10.70
CA TRP A 604 7.20 19.01 10.71
C TRP A 604 6.27 19.63 9.66
N ARG A 605 6.28 20.95 9.45
CA ARG A 605 5.48 21.58 8.37
C ARG A 605 5.88 21.08 6.99
N GLN A 606 7.15 20.83 6.71
CA GLN A 606 7.59 20.28 5.42
C GLN A 606 7.09 18.85 5.14
N VAL A 607 6.74 18.08 6.17
CA VAL A 607 6.28 16.69 6.03
C VAL A 607 4.76 16.57 6.15
N LEU A 608 4.14 17.40 6.99
CA LEU A 608 2.71 17.37 7.31
C LEU A 608 1.89 18.44 6.57
N ASN A 609 2.55 19.37 5.87
CA ASN A 609 1.95 20.51 5.15
C ASN A 609 1.01 21.40 5.99
N ALA A 610 1.22 21.46 7.31
CA ALA A 610 0.40 22.22 8.27
C ALA A 610 1.24 22.96 9.32
N PRO A 611 0.76 24.10 9.87
CA PRO A 611 1.39 24.77 11.01
C PRO A 611 1.42 23.88 12.27
N VAL A 612 2.52 23.91 13.02
CA VAL A 612 2.84 22.91 14.06
C VAL A 612 2.44 23.39 15.47
N PRO A 613 1.36 22.87 16.08
CA PRO A 613 0.97 23.24 17.44
C PRO A 613 1.93 22.58 18.43
N ALA A 614 2.45 23.34 19.40
CA ALA A 614 3.47 22.83 20.31
C ALA A 614 2.98 21.61 21.13
N GLY A 615 1.70 21.59 21.51
CA GLY A 615 1.11 20.55 22.35
C GLY A 615 0.63 19.27 21.64
N ARG A 616 0.91 19.05 20.35
CA ARG A 616 0.48 17.83 19.62
C ARG A 616 1.64 16.95 19.16
N GLY A 617 1.43 15.64 19.13
CA GLY A 617 2.39 14.62 18.68
C GLY A 617 2.39 14.40 17.16
N PHE A 618 3.46 13.82 16.62
CA PHE A 618 3.68 13.73 15.17
C PHE A 618 2.58 12.90 14.45
N ALA A 619 2.23 11.74 15.01
CA ALA A 619 1.20 10.86 14.47
C ALA A 619 -0.21 11.46 14.55
N GLU A 620 -0.50 12.27 15.57
CA GLU A 620 -1.83 12.90 15.78
C GLU A 620 -2.18 13.93 14.70
N LEU A 621 -1.13 14.56 14.15
CA LEU A 621 -1.14 15.49 13.02
C LEU A 621 -1.09 14.78 11.66
N GLY A 622 -1.17 13.43 11.63
CA GLY A 622 -1.19 12.62 10.41
C GLY A 622 0.18 12.06 9.98
N GLY A 623 1.22 12.18 10.81
CA GLY A 623 2.56 11.68 10.50
C GLY A 623 2.66 10.15 10.49
N SER A 624 3.18 9.59 9.38
CA SER A 624 3.53 8.17 9.26
C SER A 624 4.99 7.90 9.65
N SER A 625 5.39 6.64 9.81
CA SER A 625 6.79 6.27 10.11
C SER A 625 7.78 6.76 9.04
N LEU A 626 7.39 6.74 7.76
CA LEU A 626 8.18 7.33 6.67
C LEU A 626 8.22 8.87 6.76
N GLY A 627 7.14 9.48 7.23
CA GLY A 627 7.12 10.89 7.59
C GLY A 627 8.09 11.21 8.75
N ALA A 628 8.17 10.34 9.76
CA ALA A 628 9.04 10.55 10.93
C ALA A 628 10.52 10.49 10.56
N ILE A 629 10.90 9.61 9.62
CA ILE A 629 12.24 9.59 9.01
C ILE A 629 12.54 10.94 8.36
N ARG A 630 11.64 11.45 7.49
CA ARG A 630 11.80 12.75 6.81
C ARG A 630 11.80 13.94 7.77
N ALA A 631 11.03 13.88 8.86
CA ALA A 631 10.98 14.92 9.88
C ALA A 631 12.28 14.93 10.72
N ALA A 632 12.81 13.77 11.07
CA ALA A 632 14.13 13.64 11.70
C ALA A 632 15.25 14.16 10.77
N ALA A 633 15.16 13.89 9.47
CA ALA A 633 16.07 14.42 8.45
C ALA A 633 16.13 15.96 8.47
N ALA A 634 14.98 16.60 8.30
CA ALA A 634 14.87 18.06 8.29
C ALA A 634 15.27 18.67 9.64
N LEU A 635 15.04 17.99 10.77
CA LEU A 635 15.52 18.44 12.08
C LEU A 635 17.04 18.40 12.22
N ARG A 636 17.67 17.32 11.74
CA ARG A 636 19.14 17.18 11.68
C ARG A 636 19.75 18.29 10.82
N GLU A 637 19.15 18.60 9.67
CA GLU A 637 19.60 19.68 8.79
C GLU A 637 19.41 21.08 9.43
N LEU A 638 18.21 21.40 9.92
CA LEU A 638 17.86 22.74 10.39
C LEU A 638 18.54 23.14 11.71
N THR A 639 18.99 22.18 12.52
CA THR A 639 19.64 22.46 13.82
C THR A 639 21.09 22.00 13.93
N GLY A 640 21.55 21.10 13.07
CA GLY A 640 22.82 20.40 13.28
C GLY A 640 22.82 19.52 14.54
N ARG A 641 21.66 19.00 14.98
CA ARG A 641 21.52 18.18 16.19
C ARG A 641 21.03 16.77 15.91
N ALA A 642 21.46 15.83 16.73
CA ALA A 642 21.05 14.43 16.62
C ALA A 642 19.55 14.28 16.89
N MET A 643 18.89 13.48 16.07
CA MET A 643 17.46 13.21 16.14
C MET A 643 17.18 11.96 15.29
N THR A 644 16.41 11.00 15.79
CA THR A 644 16.03 9.78 15.05
C THR A 644 14.55 9.79 14.65
N ALA A 645 14.14 8.85 13.79
CA ALA A 645 12.72 8.66 13.49
C ALA A 645 11.94 8.19 14.74
N THR A 646 12.59 7.40 15.61
CA THR A 646 12.03 6.94 16.89
C THR A 646 11.75 8.10 17.82
N ASP A 647 12.71 9.02 18.02
CA ASP A 647 12.51 10.23 18.83
C ASP A 647 11.30 11.07 18.37
N VAL A 648 11.08 11.17 17.05
CA VAL A 648 9.95 11.90 16.45
C VAL A 648 8.61 11.19 16.69
N LEU A 649 8.60 9.87 16.77
CA LEU A 649 7.39 9.05 17.02
C LEU A 649 7.07 8.92 18.52
N GLU A 650 8.08 8.84 19.38
CA GLU A 650 7.94 8.71 20.84
C GLU A 650 7.71 10.06 21.54
N ALA A 651 8.05 11.19 20.90
CA ALA A 651 7.76 12.51 21.44
C ALA A 651 6.25 12.79 21.48
N ALA A 652 5.69 12.76 22.70
CA ALA A 652 4.27 13.00 22.97
C ALA A 652 3.76 14.34 22.42
N CYS A 653 4.61 15.37 22.30
CA CYS A 653 4.29 16.56 21.52
C CYS A 653 5.50 17.27 20.90
N ALA A 654 5.25 18.22 19.98
CA ALA A 654 6.27 19.02 19.33
C ALA A 654 7.10 19.88 20.31
N GLU A 655 6.51 20.35 21.42
CA GLU A 655 7.20 21.02 22.52
C GLU A 655 8.17 20.04 23.21
N ASP A 656 7.80 18.77 23.33
CA ASP A 656 8.63 17.72 23.92
C ASP A 656 9.76 17.31 22.98
N LEU A 657 9.48 17.16 21.69
CA LEU A 657 10.51 16.98 20.67
C LEU A 657 11.48 18.16 20.64
N ALA A 658 10.99 19.39 20.80
CA ALA A 658 11.84 20.57 20.93
C ALA A 658 12.68 20.56 22.22
N ARG A 659 12.17 20.00 23.34
CA ARG A 659 12.94 19.78 24.57
C ARG A 659 13.99 18.67 24.41
N THR A 660 13.67 17.59 23.70
CA THR A 660 14.62 16.51 23.35
C THR A 660 15.71 17.06 22.44
N LEU A 661 15.36 17.73 21.33
CA LEU A 661 16.29 18.38 20.41
C LEU A 661 17.14 19.47 21.09
N ALA A 662 16.58 20.20 22.07
CA ALA A 662 17.33 21.19 22.85
C ALA A 662 18.39 20.56 23.78
N ARG A 663 18.24 19.28 24.13
CA ARG A 663 19.18 18.49 24.94
C ARG A 663 20.07 17.56 24.13
N ALA A 664 19.63 17.17 22.94
CA ALA A 664 20.36 16.29 22.04
C ALA A 664 21.75 16.87 21.72
N PRO A 665 22.77 16.01 21.61
CA PRO A 665 24.09 16.45 21.15
C PRO A 665 23.96 17.07 19.76
N HIS A 666 24.93 17.91 19.39
CA HIS A 666 25.05 18.29 17.98
C HIS A 666 25.35 17.01 17.19
N ALA A 667 24.61 16.79 16.10
CA ALA A 667 24.96 15.77 15.14
C ALA A 667 26.33 16.13 14.60
N ALA A 668 27.18 15.13 14.34
CA ALA A 668 28.38 15.37 13.55
C ALA A 668 27.93 16.04 12.24
N PRO A 669 28.31 17.32 11.98
CA PRO A 669 27.59 18.16 11.03
C PRO A 669 27.57 17.50 9.65
N PRO A 670 26.46 17.64 8.89
CA PRO A 670 26.37 17.07 7.55
C PRO A 670 27.61 17.48 6.77
N ALA A 671 28.26 16.52 6.11
CA ALA A 671 29.53 16.75 5.42
C ALA A 671 29.31 17.49 4.11
N ARG A 672 28.84 18.74 4.22
CA ARG A 672 28.87 19.77 3.19
C ARG A 672 30.32 20.23 3.00
N SER A 673 31.17 19.32 2.54
CA SER A 673 32.33 19.73 1.77
C SER A 673 31.79 20.20 0.42
N GLY A 674 31.57 21.50 0.27
CA GLY A 674 31.03 22.13 -0.95
C GLY A 674 32.00 22.12 -2.14
N ASP A 675 32.95 21.19 -2.14
CA ASP A 675 34.04 20.96 -3.08
C ASP A 675 34.01 19.56 -3.72
N GLY A 676 33.19 18.63 -3.18
CA GLY A 676 33.03 17.26 -3.68
C GLY A 676 34.32 16.45 -3.52
N ARG A 677 34.65 16.04 -2.28
CA ARG A 677 35.96 15.49 -1.93
C ARG A 677 36.37 14.32 -2.79
N ARG A 678 37.44 14.51 -3.57
CA ARG A 678 38.03 13.44 -4.40
C ARG A 678 38.93 12.48 -3.63
N SER A 679 39.28 12.78 -2.38
CA SER A 679 40.06 11.91 -1.49
C SER A 679 39.61 12.08 -0.04
N ALA A 680 39.60 10.97 0.70
CA ALA A 680 39.47 10.93 2.15
C ALA A 680 40.10 9.63 2.70
N PRO A 681 40.53 9.59 3.98
CA PRO A 681 40.95 8.34 4.61
C PRO A 681 39.83 7.30 4.60
N LEU A 682 40.19 6.02 4.64
CA LEU A 682 39.21 4.92 4.77
C LEU A 682 38.44 5.02 6.10
N SER A 683 37.12 4.84 6.04
CA SER A 683 36.24 4.75 7.23
C SER A 683 36.66 3.60 8.16
N ALA A 684 36.20 3.58 9.42
CA ALA A 684 36.60 2.55 10.38
C ALA A 684 36.33 1.10 9.90
N ASN A 685 35.26 0.88 9.13
CA ASN A 685 34.97 -0.44 8.54
C ASN A 685 35.76 -0.69 7.24
N GLN A 686 35.89 0.28 6.33
CA GLN A 686 36.73 0.15 5.12
C GLN A 686 38.21 -0.11 5.48
N ARG A 687 38.74 0.62 6.46
CA ARG A 687 40.10 0.44 6.98
C ARG A 687 40.30 -0.98 7.51
N ALA A 688 39.30 -1.54 8.18
CA ALA A 688 39.36 -2.92 8.69
C ALA A 688 39.28 -3.96 7.57
N ILE A 689 38.46 -3.75 6.54
CA ILE A 689 38.43 -4.56 5.31
C ILE A 689 39.81 -4.56 4.65
N TRP A 690 40.36 -3.37 4.38
CA TRP A 690 41.66 -3.18 3.76
C TRP A 690 42.79 -3.82 4.57
N MET A 691 42.87 -3.53 5.87
CA MET A 691 43.89 -4.10 6.76
C MET A 691 43.76 -5.63 6.87
N HIS A 692 42.54 -6.16 6.83
CA HIS A 692 42.33 -7.61 6.85
C HIS A 692 42.81 -8.27 5.55
N GLU A 693 42.63 -7.65 4.39
CA GLU A 693 43.17 -8.17 3.13
C GLU A 693 44.70 -8.06 3.07
N GLN A 694 45.30 -6.96 3.54
CA GLN A 694 46.77 -6.83 3.65
C GLN A 694 47.42 -7.85 4.60
N LEU A 695 46.64 -8.43 5.53
CA LEU A 695 47.04 -9.50 6.43
C LEU A 695 46.53 -10.90 6.00
N SER A 696 45.84 -11.00 4.86
CA SER A 696 45.25 -12.24 4.35
C SER A 696 46.21 -12.98 3.43
N PRO A 697 46.29 -14.32 3.50
CA PRO A 697 46.94 -15.11 2.45
C PRO A 697 46.10 -15.20 1.16
N ASP A 698 44.80 -14.87 1.22
CA ASP A 698 43.89 -14.78 0.08
C ASP A 698 43.62 -13.29 -0.27
N PRO A 699 44.16 -12.77 -1.40
CA PRO A 699 43.95 -11.41 -1.88
C PRO A 699 42.64 -11.27 -2.69
N LEU A 700 41.74 -12.23 -2.57
CA LEU A 700 40.46 -12.29 -3.30
C LEU A 700 39.26 -12.32 -2.32
N LEU A 701 39.52 -12.10 -1.02
CA LEU A 701 38.59 -12.31 0.07
C LEU A 701 37.46 -11.27 0.10
N TYR A 702 37.75 -10.03 -0.31
CA TYR A 702 36.76 -8.95 -0.45
C TYR A 702 36.40 -8.63 -1.91
N LEU A 703 36.65 -9.56 -2.82
CA LEU A 703 36.07 -9.52 -4.16
C LEU A 703 34.65 -10.08 -4.15
N GLU A 704 33.71 -9.26 -4.58
CA GLU A 704 32.34 -9.64 -4.88
C GLU A 704 32.17 -9.79 -6.41
N SER A 705 31.16 -10.52 -6.85
CA SER A 705 30.79 -10.57 -8.27
C SER A 705 29.30 -10.80 -8.48
N TYR A 706 28.78 -10.27 -9.58
CA TYR A 706 27.38 -10.39 -9.99
C TYR A 706 27.33 -10.65 -11.49
N CYS A 707 26.48 -11.59 -11.91
CA CYS A 707 26.48 -12.15 -13.25
C CYS A 707 25.06 -12.27 -13.79
N LEU A 708 24.87 -11.82 -15.04
CA LEU A 708 23.58 -11.79 -15.73
C LEU A 708 23.72 -12.41 -17.12
N GLU A 709 23.01 -13.51 -17.40
CA GLU A 709 22.71 -13.93 -18.78
C GLU A 709 21.71 -12.90 -19.36
N LEU A 710 21.98 -12.40 -20.57
CA LEU A 710 21.23 -11.35 -21.25
C LEU A 710 20.64 -11.91 -22.56
N HIS A 711 19.32 -11.98 -22.65
CA HIS A 711 18.60 -12.61 -23.75
C HIS A 711 17.87 -11.55 -24.58
N GLY A 712 18.29 -11.36 -25.83
CA GLY A 712 17.77 -10.32 -26.72
C GLY A 712 18.87 -9.70 -27.58
N ASP A 713 18.55 -8.60 -28.27
CA ASP A 713 19.51 -7.88 -29.11
C ASP A 713 20.32 -6.88 -28.27
N VAL A 714 21.40 -7.36 -27.65
CA VAL A 714 22.23 -6.56 -26.75
C VAL A 714 23.14 -5.61 -27.55
N ASP A 715 22.78 -4.32 -27.58
CA ASP A 715 23.66 -3.25 -28.08
C ASP A 715 24.81 -3.01 -27.09
N SER A 716 26.01 -3.48 -27.44
CA SER A 716 27.20 -3.35 -26.62
C SER A 716 27.77 -1.93 -26.56
N ASP A 717 27.48 -1.08 -27.53
CA ASP A 717 27.93 0.32 -27.55
C ASP A 717 26.99 1.20 -26.70
N ARG A 718 25.68 0.95 -26.74
CA ARG A 718 24.68 1.51 -25.81
C ARG A 718 24.98 1.10 -24.37
N LEU A 719 25.26 -0.18 -24.12
CA LEU A 719 25.66 -0.68 -22.80
C LEU A 719 27.01 -0.09 -22.33
N ALA A 720 28.01 0.03 -23.21
CA ALA A 720 29.27 0.71 -22.86
C ALA A 720 29.07 2.20 -22.53
N ALA A 721 28.17 2.89 -23.25
CA ALA A 721 27.80 4.28 -22.97
C ALA A 721 27.01 4.43 -21.66
N ALA A 722 26.24 3.42 -21.26
CA ALA A 722 25.51 3.36 -20.00
C ALA A 722 26.46 3.11 -18.81
N VAL A 723 27.35 2.10 -18.89
CA VAL A 723 28.39 1.82 -17.89
C VAL A 723 29.24 3.08 -17.62
N ARG A 724 29.63 3.80 -18.67
CA ARG A 724 30.38 5.05 -18.55
C ARG A 724 29.59 6.15 -17.81
N ARG A 725 28.30 6.36 -18.15
CA ARG A 725 27.45 7.36 -17.47
C ARG A 725 27.20 7.00 -16.00
N THR A 726 26.97 5.73 -15.72
CA THR A 726 26.79 5.20 -14.35
C THR A 726 28.04 5.46 -13.51
N ALA A 727 29.24 5.14 -14.03
CA ALA A 727 30.50 5.42 -13.34
C ALA A 727 30.82 6.92 -13.19
N GLN A 728 30.32 7.77 -14.10
CA GLN A 728 30.42 9.23 -13.96
C GLN A 728 29.51 9.78 -12.84
N ARG A 729 28.29 9.23 -12.70
CA ARG A 729 27.35 9.56 -11.60
C ARG A 729 27.81 9.01 -10.25
N HIS A 730 28.54 7.89 -10.24
CA HIS A 730 29.01 7.19 -9.04
C HIS A 730 30.55 7.13 -8.93
N PRO A 731 31.25 8.24 -8.57
CA PRO A 731 32.72 8.33 -8.54
C PRO A 731 33.47 7.27 -7.73
N ALA A 732 32.79 6.57 -6.81
CA ALA A 732 33.33 5.48 -6.00
C ALA A 732 33.77 4.28 -6.84
N VAL A 733 33.03 3.91 -7.90
CA VAL A 733 33.38 2.71 -8.69
C VAL A 733 34.65 2.90 -9.53
N GLY A 734 34.98 4.15 -9.86
CA GLY A 734 36.23 4.55 -10.50
C GLY A 734 37.36 4.87 -9.52
N ALA A 735 37.23 4.52 -8.24
CA ALA A 735 38.23 4.83 -7.22
C ALA A 735 39.40 3.83 -7.19
N ALA A 736 40.47 4.24 -6.51
CA ALA A 736 41.61 3.40 -6.10
C ALA A 736 41.92 3.69 -4.61
N VAL A 737 42.74 2.84 -3.98
CA VAL A 737 43.37 3.16 -2.68
C VAL A 737 44.76 3.73 -2.93
N GLU A 738 45.10 4.80 -2.24
CA GLU A 738 46.41 5.45 -2.24
C GLU A 738 46.86 5.69 -0.79
N PHE A 739 48.16 5.90 -0.56
CA PHE A 739 48.70 6.24 0.76
C PHE A 739 49.04 7.73 0.87
N ASP A 740 48.64 8.36 1.97
CA ASP A 740 49.04 9.73 2.35
C ASP A 740 49.50 9.71 3.82
N ASP A 741 50.67 10.27 4.12
CA ASP A 741 51.38 10.20 5.42
C ASP A 741 51.38 8.81 6.13
N GLY A 742 51.37 7.73 5.34
CA GLY A 742 51.34 6.34 5.83
C GLY A 742 49.94 5.75 6.08
N GLU A 743 48.89 6.54 5.86
CA GLU A 743 47.48 6.17 6.05
C GLU A 743 46.77 5.88 4.70
N PRO A 744 45.88 4.87 4.64
CA PRO A 744 45.17 4.53 3.40
C PRO A 744 43.97 5.47 3.14
N HIS A 745 43.93 6.03 1.94
CA HIS A 745 42.90 6.93 1.43
C HIS A 745 42.16 6.31 0.25
N LEU A 746 40.83 6.48 0.20
CA LEU A 746 40.05 6.23 -1.01
C LEU A 746 40.10 7.47 -1.90
N VAL A 747 40.49 7.30 -3.17
CA VAL A 747 40.62 8.41 -4.13
C VAL A 747 39.72 8.17 -5.33
N LEU A 748 38.71 9.04 -5.50
CA LEU A 748 37.59 8.88 -6.43
C LEU A 748 37.96 9.22 -7.88
N ASN A 749 37.30 8.57 -8.84
CA ASN A 749 37.47 8.82 -10.28
C ASN A 749 38.95 8.82 -10.75
N ARG A 750 39.81 7.99 -10.13
CA ARG A 750 41.16 7.71 -10.64
C ARG A 750 41.13 6.91 -11.93
N HIS A 751 40.16 6.02 -12.09
CA HIS A 751 40.02 5.14 -13.25
C HIS A 751 38.71 5.39 -13.99
N HIS A 752 38.79 5.43 -15.33
CA HIS A 752 37.61 5.43 -16.19
C HIS A 752 37.14 3.99 -16.42
N ILE A 753 36.06 3.60 -15.75
CA ILE A 753 35.42 2.30 -15.96
C ILE A 753 34.89 2.20 -17.39
N ARG A 754 35.08 1.02 -18.01
CA ARG A 754 34.68 0.69 -19.38
C ARG A 754 34.10 -0.71 -19.40
N LEU A 755 33.16 -0.95 -20.31
CA LEU A 755 32.74 -2.30 -20.66
C LEU A 755 33.85 -2.98 -21.46
N VAL A 756 34.32 -4.15 -21.01
CA VAL A 756 35.27 -4.99 -21.75
C VAL A 756 34.51 -6.11 -22.45
N VAL A 757 34.26 -5.95 -23.75
CA VAL A 757 33.62 -6.98 -24.56
C VAL A 757 34.62 -8.09 -24.92
N ARG A 758 34.24 -9.35 -24.73
CA ARG A 758 35.02 -10.53 -25.12
C ARG A 758 34.17 -11.48 -25.97
N SER A 759 34.56 -11.67 -27.22
CA SER A 759 33.98 -12.70 -28.08
C SER A 759 34.44 -14.09 -27.63
N LEU A 760 33.49 -15.01 -27.47
CA LEU A 760 33.74 -16.41 -27.16
C LEU A 760 33.82 -17.26 -28.44
N PRO A 761 34.58 -18.37 -28.43
CA PRO A 761 34.51 -19.39 -29.48
C PRO A 761 33.09 -19.94 -29.71
N PRO A 762 32.72 -20.30 -30.95
CA PRO A 762 31.49 -21.03 -31.22
C PRO A 762 31.53 -22.45 -30.63
N GLY A 763 30.40 -22.93 -30.11
CA GLY A 763 30.27 -24.30 -29.61
C GLY A 763 30.76 -24.54 -28.18
N LEU A 764 31.01 -23.49 -27.39
CA LEU A 764 31.13 -23.61 -25.93
C LEU A 764 29.75 -23.91 -25.32
N ASP A 765 29.69 -24.84 -24.38
CA ASP A 765 28.51 -25.06 -23.55
C ASP A 765 28.42 -24.04 -22.38
N ARG A 766 27.24 -23.92 -21.77
CA ARG A 766 26.99 -22.97 -20.69
C ARG A 766 27.84 -23.22 -19.44
N ASP A 767 28.25 -24.46 -19.17
CA ASP A 767 29.07 -24.78 -18.00
C ASP A 767 30.54 -24.37 -18.23
N SER A 768 31.04 -24.47 -19.46
CA SER A 768 32.33 -23.91 -19.89
C SER A 768 32.32 -22.38 -19.85
N ILE A 769 31.20 -21.73 -20.24
CA ILE A 769 31.02 -20.27 -20.08
C ILE A 769 31.07 -19.91 -18.59
N ARG A 770 30.29 -20.59 -17.74
CA ARG A 770 30.28 -20.38 -16.28
C ARG A 770 31.65 -20.63 -15.63
N ALA A 771 32.45 -21.56 -16.16
CA ALA A 771 33.84 -21.75 -15.73
C ALA A 771 34.72 -20.54 -16.07
N LEU A 772 34.69 -20.06 -17.32
CA LEU A 772 35.41 -18.85 -17.73
C LEU A 772 35.02 -17.59 -16.92
N MET A 773 33.76 -17.51 -16.48
CA MET A 773 33.27 -16.42 -15.64
C MET A 773 33.73 -16.53 -14.19
N ARG A 774 33.74 -17.74 -13.61
CA ARG A 774 34.35 -18.00 -12.29
C ARG A 774 35.86 -17.69 -12.31
N ASP A 775 36.57 -18.06 -13.38
CA ASP A 775 37.99 -17.74 -13.58
C ASP A 775 38.26 -16.23 -13.72
N GLU A 776 37.33 -15.46 -14.30
CA GLU A 776 37.45 -14.00 -14.40
C GLU A 776 37.08 -13.29 -13.09
N ALA A 777 36.06 -13.75 -12.38
CA ALA A 777 35.68 -13.29 -11.05
C ALA A 777 36.80 -13.58 -10.02
N ALA A 778 37.51 -14.68 -10.19
CA ALA A 778 38.64 -15.07 -9.33
C ALA A 778 39.94 -14.30 -9.57
N ARG A 779 40.00 -13.32 -10.48
CA ARG A 779 41.20 -12.48 -10.69
C ARG A 779 41.30 -11.37 -9.64
N PRO A 780 42.49 -11.13 -9.04
CA PRO A 780 42.69 -9.99 -8.14
C PRO A 780 42.35 -8.66 -8.81
N VAL A 781 41.96 -7.67 -8.01
CA VAL A 781 42.06 -6.24 -8.39
C VAL A 781 43.22 -5.61 -7.63
N PRO A 782 43.99 -4.68 -8.22
CA PRO A 782 45.09 -4.04 -7.51
C PRO A 782 44.52 -3.00 -6.53
N LEU A 783 44.63 -3.25 -5.23
CA LEU A 783 44.31 -2.23 -4.21
C LEU A 783 45.22 -1.01 -4.34
N ASP A 784 46.51 -1.23 -4.58
CA ASP A 784 47.51 -0.19 -4.83
C ASP A 784 47.32 0.36 -6.26
N GLY A 785 46.62 1.50 -6.37
CA GLY A 785 46.46 2.27 -7.60
C GLY A 785 45.63 1.65 -8.74
N GLY A 786 44.96 0.50 -8.55
CA GLY A 786 44.15 -0.16 -9.59
C GLY A 786 42.66 0.21 -9.60
N PRO A 787 41.92 -0.13 -10.68
CA PRO A 787 40.46 0.04 -10.72
C PRO A 787 39.75 -1.01 -9.87
N LEU A 788 38.92 -0.54 -8.92
CA LEU A 788 38.22 -1.40 -7.96
C LEU A 788 36.87 -1.95 -8.46
N LEU A 789 36.46 -1.64 -9.70
CA LEU A 789 35.37 -2.29 -10.44
C LEU A 789 35.88 -2.76 -11.82
N ARG A 790 35.49 -3.98 -12.21
CA ARG A 790 35.62 -4.54 -13.56
C ARG A 790 34.22 -4.86 -14.10
N VAL A 791 33.95 -4.50 -15.37
CA VAL A 791 32.70 -4.82 -16.07
C VAL A 791 33.02 -5.46 -17.41
N LEU A 792 32.58 -6.71 -17.61
CA LEU A 792 32.87 -7.49 -18.82
C LEU A 792 31.60 -8.02 -19.46
N LEU A 793 31.51 -7.96 -20.79
CA LEU A 793 30.46 -8.60 -21.58
C LEU A 793 31.06 -9.74 -22.39
N PHE A 794 30.75 -10.97 -22.03
CA PHE A 794 31.03 -12.13 -22.87
C PHE A 794 29.94 -12.25 -23.94
N ARG A 795 30.33 -12.50 -25.20
CA ARG A 795 29.39 -12.69 -26.32
C ARG A 795 29.72 -13.96 -27.07
N ALA A 796 28.82 -14.93 -27.10
CA ALA A 796 28.97 -16.17 -27.85
C ALA A 796 28.27 -16.08 -29.24
N PRO A 797 28.74 -16.82 -30.27
CA PRO A 797 28.22 -16.69 -31.64
C PRO A 797 26.81 -17.25 -31.88
N ASP A 798 26.22 -17.89 -30.87
CA ASP A 798 24.85 -18.41 -30.84
C ASP A 798 23.82 -17.39 -30.30
N GLY A 799 24.28 -16.23 -29.82
CA GLY A 799 23.45 -15.19 -29.23
C GLY A 799 23.44 -15.15 -27.71
N VAL A 800 24.17 -16.04 -27.01
CA VAL A 800 24.33 -15.94 -25.55
C VAL A 800 25.25 -14.75 -25.22
N ASN A 801 24.69 -13.75 -24.52
CA ASN A 801 25.43 -12.62 -23.98
C ASN A 801 25.45 -12.75 -22.45
N VAL A 802 26.59 -12.52 -21.79
CA VAL A 802 26.69 -12.61 -20.33
C VAL A 802 27.50 -11.45 -19.75
N LEU A 803 26.88 -10.68 -18.87
CA LEU A 803 27.47 -9.51 -18.21
C LEU A 803 28.01 -9.89 -16.83
N LEU A 804 29.31 -9.69 -16.61
CA LEU A 804 29.98 -9.89 -15.33
C LEU A 804 30.41 -8.55 -14.74
N LEU A 805 29.95 -8.26 -13.53
CA LEU A 805 30.46 -7.22 -12.66
C LEU A 805 31.31 -7.88 -11.57
N THR A 806 32.55 -7.43 -11.39
CA THR A 806 33.43 -7.88 -10.30
C THR A 806 34.04 -6.66 -9.63
N TRP A 807 33.88 -6.52 -8.31
CA TRP A 807 34.32 -5.33 -7.58
C TRP A 807 34.94 -5.65 -6.23
N HIS A 808 35.72 -4.71 -5.71
CA HIS A 808 36.20 -4.76 -4.33
C HIS A 808 35.15 -4.18 -3.38
N HIS A 809 34.88 -4.87 -2.28
CA HIS A 809 33.84 -4.47 -1.33
C HIS A 809 34.06 -3.04 -0.78
N LEU A 810 35.29 -2.51 -0.78
CA LEU A 810 35.61 -1.12 -0.39
C LEU A 810 34.82 -0.04 -1.16
N VAL A 811 34.44 -0.27 -2.41
CA VAL A 811 33.78 0.75 -3.26
C VAL A 811 32.29 0.53 -3.49
N MET A 812 31.76 -0.65 -3.21
CA MET A 812 30.37 -1.00 -3.47
C MET A 812 29.92 -2.15 -2.55
N ASP A 813 28.82 -1.93 -1.82
CA ASP A 813 28.12 -2.95 -1.03
C ASP A 813 26.80 -3.41 -1.71
N GLY A 814 26.09 -4.37 -1.10
CA GLY A 814 24.88 -4.95 -1.69
C GLY A 814 23.74 -3.95 -1.96
N TRP A 815 23.61 -2.90 -1.15
CA TRP A 815 22.67 -1.80 -1.41
C TRP A 815 23.13 -0.96 -2.61
N SER A 816 24.43 -0.63 -2.66
CA SER A 816 25.02 0.10 -3.78
C SER A 816 24.90 -0.63 -5.11
N LEU A 817 24.93 -1.97 -5.11
CA LEU A 817 24.73 -2.76 -6.33
C LEU A 817 23.35 -2.49 -6.96
N ARG A 818 22.29 -2.41 -6.15
CA ARG A 818 20.94 -2.05 -6.63
C ARG A 818 20.92 -0.66 -7.25
N GLU A 819 21.50 0.33 -6.57
CA GLU A 819 21.57 1.71 -7.08
C GLU A 819 22.40 1.81 -8.39
N PHE A 820 23.50 1.07 -8.48
CA PHE A 820 24.33 0.98 -9.67
C PHE A 820 23.57 0.36 -10.85
N LEU A 821 22.84 -0.75 -10.64
CA LEU A 821 22.07 -1.43 -11.70
C LEU A 821 20.83 -0.64 -12.12
N ARG A 822 20.15 0.03 -11.18
CA ARG A 822 19.03 0.97 -11.44
C ARG A 822 19.46 2.10 -12.36
N ASP A 823 20.57 2.77 -12.05
CA ASP A 823 21.09 3.85 -12.89
C ASP A 823 21.67 3.32 -14.21
N LEU A 824 22.26 2.11 -14.24
CA LEU A 824 22.76 1.46 -15.45
C LEU A 824 21.64 1.20 -16.48
N GLY A 825 20.50 0.66 -16.04
CA GLY A 825 19.32 0.49 -16.89
C GLY A 825 18.79 1.82 -17.42
N SER A 826 18.57 2.79 -16.52
CA SER A 826 18.12 4.15 -16.86
C SER A 826 19.02 4.86 -17.90
N PHE A 827 20.34 4.70 -17.79
CA PHE A 827 21.29 5.24 -18.77
C PHE A 827 21.43 4.37 -20.03
N HIS A 828 21.07 3.09 -20.02
CA HIS A 828 20.94 2.31 -21.25
C HIS A 828 19.71 2.76 -22.05
N ASP A 829 18.56 2.79 -21.38
CA ASP A 829 17.26 2.87 -22.05
C ASP A 829 16.98 4.27 -22.64
N GLY A 830 17.54 5.33 -22.06
CA GLY A 830 17.43 6.67 -22.64
C GLY A 830 18.62 7.61 -22.37
N PRO A 831 18.37 8.93 -22.42
CA PRO A 831 19.34 9.92 -21.93
C PRO A 831 19.67 9.75 -20.43
N GLY A 832 18.82 9.02 -19.69
CA GLY A 832 18.52 9.25 -18.29
C GLY A 832 17.59 10.47 -18.16
N ALA A 833 16.56 10.40 -17.31
CA ALA A 833 15.98 11.64 -16.80
C ALA A 833 17.11 12.45 -16.14
N ALA A 834 17.14 13.78 -16.33
CA ALA A 834 18.30 14.62 -15.98
C ALA A 834 18.67 14.46 -14.50
N ALA A 835 19.60 13.56 -14.22
CA ALA A 835 19.77 12.98 -12.90
C ALA A 835 20.47 13.99 -11.99
N ALA A 836 19.73 14.51 -11.01
CA ALA A 836 20.22 15.50 -10.06
C ALA A 836 21.56 15.06 -9.46
N GLU A 837 22.54 15.97 -9.41
CA GLU A 837 23.86 15.67 -8.87
C GLU A 837 23.74 15.17 -7.43
N ILE A 838 24.37 14.04 -7.12
CA ILE A 838 24.36 13.47 -5.78
C ILE A 838 25.17 14.43 -4.88
N PRO A 839 24.55 15.07 -3.87
CA PRO A 839 25.11 16.28 -3.24
C PRO A 839 26.26 16.01 -2.26
N VAL A 840 26.66 14.74 -2.07
CA VAL A 840 27.74 14.29 -1.21
C VAL A 840 28.43 13.07 -1.83
N THR A 841 29.75 12.95 -1.65
CA THR A 841 30.51 11.76 -2.09
C THR A 841 30.69 10.75 -0.96
N VAL A 842 31.08 9.51 -1.29
CA VAL A 842 31.52 8.53 -0.29
C VAL A 842 32.72 9.04 0.55
N CYS A 843 33.60 9.87 -0.01
CA CYS A 843 34.70 10.49 0.73
C CYS A 843 34.22 11.54 1.75
N ASP A 844 33.14 12.26 1.45
CA ASP A 844 32.51 13.19 2.40
C ASP A 844 31.87 12.44 3.57
N LEU A 845 31.23 11.31 3.28
CA LEU A 845 30.63 10.42 4.28
C LEU A 845 31.69 9.68 5.12
N ASN A 846 32.80 9.22 4.52
CA ASN A 846 33.95 8.71 5.25
C ASN A 846 34.51 9.75 6.23
N ALA A 847 34.72 10.98 5.74
CA ALA A 847 35.21 12.07 6.57
C ALA A 847 34.19 12.46 7.67
N ALA A 848 32.90 12.24 7.46
CA ALA A 848 31.87 12.39 8.50
C ALA A 848 31.97 11.29 9.57
N SER A 849 32.03 10.02 9.16
CA SER A 849 32.18 8.86 10.05
C SER A 849 33.41 9.02 10.92
N LEU A 850 34.59 9.27 10.33
CA LEU A 850 35.84 9.41 11.10
C LEU A 850 35.83 10.58 12.10
N ARG A 851 35.05 11.65 11.86
CA ARG A 851 34.83 12.72 12.84
C ARG A 851 33.84 12.33 13.94
N SER A 852 32.88 11.47 13.64
CA SER A 852 31.93 10.92 14.62
C SER A 852 32.63 9.89 15.52
N ASP A 853 33.37 8.95 14.92
CA ASP A 853 34.14 7.89 15.57
C ASP A 853 35.22 8.42 16.53
N ALA A 854 35.64 9.68 16.35
CA ALA A 854 36.62 10.39 17.18
C ALA A 854 35.99 11.33 18.24
N ALA A 855 34.66 11.42 18.31
CA ALA A 855 33.97 12.23 19.33
C ALA A 855 33.92 11.48 20.67
N PRO A 856 34.01 12.15 21.84
CA PRO A 856 33.98 11.48 23.15
C PRO A 856 32.76 10.58 23.36
N ALA A 857 31.58 11.01 22.90
CA ALA A 857 30.35 10.22 22.99
C ALA A 857 30.38 8.91 22.17
N ALA A 858 31.25 8.80 21.17
CA ALA A 858 31.44 7.55 20.43
C ALA A 858 32.34 6.56 21.20
N GLU A 859 33.26 7.04 22.03
CA GLU A 859 34.00 6.19 22.97
C GLU A 859 33.09 5.72 24.12
N ASP A 860 32.20 6.58 24.62
CA ASP A 860 31.18 6.21 25.61
C ASP A 860 30.22 5.13 25.06
N ALA A 861 29.66 5.34 23.86
CA ALA A 861 28.78 4.37 23.20
C ALA A 861 29.51 3.05 22.85
N LEU A 862 30.78 3.12 22.44
CA LEU A 862 31.63 1.95 22.21
C LEU A 862 31.89 1.17 23.51
N ALA A 863 32.04 1.85 24.64
CA ALA A 863 32.20 1.22 25.94
C ALA A 863 30.89 0.56 26.42
N GLU A 864 29.74 1.22 26.24
CA GLU A 864 28.42 0.65 26.54
C GLU A 864 28.13 -0.60 25.70
N ALA A 865 28.35 -0.52 24.37
CA ALA A 865 28.20 -1.66 23.46
C ALA A 865 29.13 -2.84 23.79
N ALA A 866 30.38 -2.55 24.17
CA ALA A 866 31.32 -3.58 24.58
C ALA A 866 30.94 -4.21 25.93
N GLU A 867 30.45 -3.45 26.90
CA GLU A 867 30.06 -3.98 28.22
C GLU A 867 28.77 -4.82 28.12
N ALA A 868 27.76 -4.34 27.37
CA ALA A 868 26.53 -5.07 27.12
C ALA A 868 26.77 -6.46 26.48
N LEU A 869 27.81 -6.59 25.65
CA LEU A 869 28.19 -7.85 25.01
C LEU A 869 29.19 -8.68 25.83
N ARG A 870 30.06 -8.08 26.66
CA ARG A 870 31.20 -8.74 27.34
C ARG A 870 30.81 -10.09 27.96
N GLY A 871 29.86 -10.05 28.89
CA GLY A 871 29.43 -11.24 29.64
C GLY A 871 28.65 -12.26 28.80
N ALA A 872 28.11 -11.86 27.64
CA ALA A 872 27.48 -12.78 26.69
C ALA A 872 28.56 -13.50 25.84
N VAL A 873 29.49 -12.75 25.26
CA VAL A 873 30.63 -13.28 24.48
C VAL A 873 31.45 -14.29 25.28
N ASP A 874 31.72 -14.01 26.57
CA ASP A 874 32.43 -14.96 27.44
C ASP A 874 31.65 -16.27 27.70
N ARG A 875 30.32 -16.28 27.56
CA ARG A 875 29.49 -17.50 27.65
C ARG A 875 29.34 -18.21 26.30
N SER A 876 29.36 -17.47 25.19
CA SER A 876 29.32 -18.02 23.83
C SER A 876 30.55 -18.86 23.47
N VAL A 877 31.64 -18.77 24.24
CA VAL A 877 32.92 -19.44 24.00
C VAL A 877 33.24 -20.39 25.16
N THR A 878 32.50 -21.50 25.23
CA THR A 878 32.52 -22.46 26.35
C THR A 878 33.77 -23.35 26.43
N ALA A 879 34.53 -23.51 25.35
CA ALA A 879 35.79 -24.25 25.30
C ALA A 879 36.78 -23.63 24.29
N GLU A 880 38.08 -23.92 24.41
CA GLU A 880 39.10 -23.35 23.53
C GLU A 880 38.93 -23.80 22.06
N PRO A 881 38.79 -22.86 21.11
CA PRO A 881 38.53 -23.22 19.73
C PRO A 881 39.80 -23.37 18.90
N ALA A 882 40.40 -24.57 18.95
CA ALA A 882 41.30 -25.02 17.88
C ALA A 882 40.58 -25.11 16.51
N HIS A 883 39.23 -25.12 16.52
CA HIS A 883 38.35 -25.28 15.35
C HIS A 883 37.90 -23.96 14.68
N TRP A 884 37.92 -22.79 15.34
CA TRP A 884 37.63 -21.49 14.67
C TRP A 884 38.85 -20.97 13.90
N SER A 885 39.52 -21.86 13.16
CA SER A 885 40.72 -21.60 12.37
C SER A 885 40.39 -20.88 11.06
N ARG A 886 41.36 -20.09 10.58
CA ARG A 886 41.31 -19.44 9.24
C ARG A 886 42.04 -20.25 8.16
N ALA A 887 42.73 -21.32 8.53
CA ALA A 887 43.14 -22.33 7.57
C ALA A 887 41.92 -23.12 7.08
N GLY A 888 42.04 -23.81 5.95
CA GLY A 888 41.01 -24.70 5.43
C GLY A 888 40.49 -24.33 4.04
N VAL A 889 39.88 -25.29 3.35
CA VAL A 889 39.18 -25.10 2.09
C VAL A 889 37.76 -24.61 2.37
N ALA A 890 37.28 -23.68 1.55
CA ALA A 890 35.91 -23.21 1.61
C ALA A 890 34.97 -24.13 0.82
N HIS A 891 33.79 -24.37 1.38
CA HIS A 891 32.72 -25.16 0.78
C HIS A 891 31.42 -24.34 0.79
N ALA A 892 30.56 -24.57 -0.19
CA ALA A 892 29.26 -23.94 -0.30
C ALA A 892 28.17 -24.96 -0.60
N VAL A 893 27.00 -24.79 0.01
CA VAL A 893 25.78 -25.54 -0.26
C VAL A 893 24.70 -24.54 -0.67
N GLU A 894 24.31 -24.57 -1.95
CA GLU A 894 23.15 -23.82 -2.45
C GLU A 894 21.86 -24.61 -2.20
N PHE A 895 20.80 -23.91 -1.81
CA PHE A 895 19.52 -24.53 -1.46
C PHE A 895 18.32 -23.62 -1.74
N THR A 896 17.14 -24.21 -1.71
CA THR A 896 15.85 -23.51 -1.75
C THR A 896 14.93 -24.19 -0.74
N LEU A 897 14.40 -23.42 0.21
CA LEU A 897 13.45 -23.97 1.18
C LEU A 897 12.20 -24.48 0.45
N PRO A 898 11.60 -25.60 0.90
CA PRO A 898 10.29 -26.02 0.43
C PRO A 898 9.30 -24.86 0.51
N GLY A 899 8.56 -24.58 -0.57
CA GLY A 899 7.61 -23.45 -0.61
C GLY A 899 6.55 -23.50 0.51
N ASP A 900 6.23 -24.69 1.00
CA ASP A 900 5.35 -24.91 2.15
C ASP A 900 5.97 -24.42 3.47
N LEU A 901 7.29 -24.60 3.66
CA LEU A 901 8.02 -24.09 4.81
C LEU A 901 8.17 -22.56 4.72
N ALA A 902 8.53 -22.02 3.55
CA ALA A 902 8.60 -20.58 3.33
C ALA A 902 7.25 -19.89 3.66
N ARG A 903 6.13 -20.47 3.21
CA ARG A 903 4.78 -19.98 3.55
C ARG A 903 4.43 -20.12 5.04
N ARG A 904 4.90 -21.16 5.75
CA ARG A 904 4.73 -21.27 7.21
C ARG A 904 5.49 -20.17 7.96
N VAL A 905 6.71 -19.83 7.53
CA VAL A 905 7.51 -18.75 8.14
C VAL A 905 6.81 -17.40 8.04
N GLU A 906 6.28 -17.05 6.85
CA GLU A 906 5.50 -15.82 6.65
C GLU A 906 4.18 -15.84 7.45
N GLY A 907 3.49 -16.99 7.50
CA GLY A 907 2.26 -17.18 8.28
C GLY A 907 2.47 -16.98 9.78
N THR A 908 3.52 -17.56 10.35
CA THR A 908 3.85 -17.42 11.77
C THR A 908 4.43 -16.04 12.09
N SER A 909 5.11 -15.40 11.16
CA SER A 909 5.46 -13.98 11.26
C SER A 909 4.20 -13.09 11.36
N ALA A 910 3.20 -13.34 10.53
CA ALA A 910 1.93 -12.62 10.57
C ALA A 910 1.11 -12.90 11.85
N ALA A 911 1.16 -14.12 12.40
CA ALA A 911 0.45 -14.51 13.62
C ALA A 911 1.10 -13.96 14.91
N THR A 912 2.43 -13.91 14.97
CA THR A 912 3.18 -13.51 16.19
C THR A 912 3.59 -12.04 16.21
N GLY A 913 3.59 -11.34 15.07
CA GLY A 913 4.12 -9.98 14.95
C GLY A 913 5.65 -9.91 14.99
N HIS A 914 6.35 -11.05 14.95
CA HIS A 914 7.80 -11.11 14.81
C HIS A 914 8.19 -11.16 13.32
N PRO A 915 9.06 -10.27 12.81
CA PRO A 915 9.50 -10.32 11.40
C PRO A 915 10.13 -11.67 11.01
N PRO A 916 10.09 -12.09 9.73
CA PRO A 916 10.68 -13.37 9.29
C PRO A 916 12.17 -13.52 9.65
N PHE A 917 12.90 -12.40 9.68
CA PHE A 917 14.28 -12.34 10.19
C PHE A 917 14.44 -12.92 11.60
N VAL A 918 13.49 -12.69 12.52
CA VAL A 918 13.55 -13.21 13.90
C VAL A 918 13.44 -14.74 13.91
N LEU A 919 12.52 -15.29 13.11
CA LEU A 919 12.35 -16.75 12.97
C LEU A 919 13.61 -17.39 12.36
N ILE A 920 14.16 -16.79 11.30
CA ILE A 920 15.41 -17.22 10.65
C ILE A 920 16.59 -17.14 11.61
N CYS A 921 16.73 -16.04 12.36
CA CYS A 921 17.78 -15.86 13.36
C CYS A 921 17.69 -16.87 14.50
N ALA A 922 16.47 -17.11 15.03
CA ALA A 922 16.24 -18.10 16.08
C ALA A 922 16.55 -19.53 15.58
N ALA A 923 16.06 -19.89 14.39
CA ALA A 923 16.30 -21.20 13.78
C ALA A 923 17.80 -21.44 13.50
N TYR A 924 18.50 -20.45 12.97
CA TYR A 924 19.93 -20.58 12.67
C TYR A 924 20.78 -20.64 13.95
N ARG A 925 20.46 -19.86 14.98
CA ARG A 925 21.12 -19.99 16.29
C ARG A 925 20.85 -21.35 16.93
N GLN A 926 19.62 -21.88 16.88
CA GLN A 926 19.33 -23.23 17.38
C GLN A 926 20.07 -24.32 16.57
N ALA A 927 20.20 -24.16 15.25
CA ALA A 927 20.93 -25.10 14.40
C ALA A 927 22.45 -25.08 14.67
N LEU A 928 23.03 -23.88 14.84
CA LEU A 928 24.43 -23.71 15.26
C LEU A 928 24.69 -24.31 16.65
N SER A 929 23.78 -24.12 17.62
CA SER A 929 23.83 -24.80 18.93
C SER A 929 23.82 -26.33 18.76
N THR A 930 22.86 -26.86 18.01
CA THR A 930 22.67 -28.29 17.80
C THR A 930 23.87 -28.99 17.14
N VAL A 931 24.49 -28.34 16.16
CA VAL A 931 25.58 -28.96 15.35
C VAL A 931 26.97 -28.65 15.89
N LEU A 932 27.20 -27.47 16.48
CA LEU A 932 28.52 -27.05 16.96
C LEU A 932 28.68 -27.17 18.49
N GLY A 933 27.64 -27.53 19.23
CA GLY A 933 27.66 -27.65 20.70
C GLY A 933 27.79 -26.30 21.43
N LEU A 934 27.31 -25.22 20.83
CA LEU A 934 27.38 -23.85 21.36
C LEU A 934 26.06 -23.43 22.02
N PRO A 935 25.94 -23.34 23.36
CA PRO A 935 24.65 -23.11 24.02
C PRO A 935 24.05 -21.72 23.81
N ASP A 936 24.88 -20.72 23.53
CA ASP A 936 24.50 -19.33 23.21
C ASP A 936 25.36 -18.84 22.04
N PRO A 937 25.09 -19.27 20.79
CA PRO A 937 26.00 -19.01 19.68
C PRO A 937 25.97 -17.52 19.32
N LEU A 938 27.16 -16.91 19.35
CA LEU A 938 27.43 -15.56 18.90
C LEU A 938 27.21 -15.49 17.38
N LEU A 939 26.22 -14.69 16.97
CA LEU A 939 25.86 -14.53 15.57
C LEU A 939 26.15 -13.09 15.10
N ALA A 940 26.92 -12.96 14.03
CA ALA A 940 27.12 -11.69 13.34
C ALA A 940 26.01 -11.46 12.30
N VAL A 941 25.43 -10.25 12.26
CA VAL A 941 24.35 -9.86 11.34
C VAL A 941 24.77 -8.60 10.58
N ALA A 942 24.61 -8.60 9.26
CA ALA A 942 24.86 -7.41 8.44
C ALA A 942 23.72 -6.38 8.57
N VAL A 943 24.07 -5.09 8.66
CA VAL A 943 23.13 -3.96 8.60
C VAL A 943 23.64 -2.92 7.60
N SER A 944 22.75 -2.09 7.04
CA SER A 944 23.10 -1.18 5.94
C SER A 944 24.21 -0.17 6.27
N GLY A 945 24.28 0.28 7.54
CA GLY A 945 25.21 1.33 7.99
C GLY A 945 24.98 2.70 7.34
N ARG A 946 23.79 2.92 6.76
CA ARG A 946 23.41 4.16 6.04
C ARG A 946 22.42 4.96 6.87
N GLU A 947 22.74 6.24 7.16
CA GLU A 947 21.70 7.20 7.53
C GLU A 947 20.83 7.51 6.28
N PRO A 948 19.50 7.30 6.32
CA PRO A 948 18.64 7.30 5.13
C PRO A 948 18.80 8.53 4.23
N ASP A 949 18.89 9.72 4.80
CA ASP A 949 18.85 10.98 4.05
C ASP A 949 20.23 11.46 3.56
N ARG A 950 21.29 10.72 3.90
CA ARG A 950 22.69 11.09 3.60
C ARG A 950 23.38 10.15 2.64
N ALA A 951 22.91 8.91 2.55
CA ALA A 951 23.61 7.84 1.83
C ALA A 951 22.72 6.97 0.93
N ALA A 952 21.39 7.18 0.84
CA ALA A 952 20.50 6.29 0.08
C ALA A 952 20.92 6.10 -1.40
N GLU A 953 21.21 7.19 -2.12
CA GLU A 953 21.64 7.16 -3.53
C GLU A 953 23.16 6.98 -3.72
N VAL A 954 23.97 6.97 -2.65
CA VAL A 954 25.44 6.97 -2.76
C VAL A 954 25.96 5.56 -2.93
N VAL A 955 26.59 5.26 -4.06
CA VAL A 955 27.39 4.02 -4.23
C VAL A 955 28.67 4.12 -3.39
N GLY A 956 28.93 3.12 -2.56
CA GLY A 956 30.05 3.07 -1.62
C GLY A 956 30.02 1.82 -0.73
N CYS A 957 30.86 1.78 0.30
CA CYS A 957 30.88 0.71 1.31
C CYS A 957 30.44 1.26 2.66
N PHE A 958 29.18 1.04 3.01
CA PHE A 958 28.58 1.54 4.26
C PHE A 958 28.22 0.43 5.24
N VAL A 959 28.08 -0.82 4.76
CA VAL A 959 27.69 -1.99 5.56
C VAL A 959 28.40 -2.04 6.92
N ASN A 960 27.60 -2.14 7.99
CA ASN A 960 28.09 -2.38 9.34
C ASN A 960 27.70 -3.81 9.78
N THR A 961 28.12 -4.25 10.97
CA THR A 961 27.78 -5.59 11.46
C THR A 961 27.52 -5.56 12.97
N VAL A 962 26.38 -6.11 13.36
CA VAL A 962 25.86 -6.18 14.72
C VAL A 962 26.06 -7.61 15.26
N LEU A 963 26.39 -7.73 16.54
CA LEU A 963 26.59 -9.00 17.23
C LEU A 963 25.38 -9.36 18.09
N LEU A 964 24.84 -10.56 17.90
CA LEU A 964 23.73 -11.14 18.67
C LEU A 964 24.26 -12.29 19.55
N ALA A 965 24.26 -12.09 20.86
CA ALA A 965 24.56 -13.11 21.87
C ALA A 965 23.85 -12.75 23.19
N GLY A 966 23.73 -13.70 24.12
CA GLY A 966 23.17 -13.47 25.45
C GLY A 966 21.78 -14.08 25.65
N VAL A 967 21.35 -14.99 24.77
CA VAL A 967 20.09 -15.73 24.84
C VAL A 967 20.37 -17.18 24.45
N PRO A 968 20.52 -18.10 25.42
CA PRO A 968 20.70 -19.51 25.17
C PRO A 968 19.52 -20.11 24.39
N THR A 969 19.80 -21.11 23.55
CA THR A 969 18.80 -21.71 22.63
C THR A 969 18.28 -23.08 23.08
N GLU A 970 18.74 -23.58 24.22
CA GLU A 970 18.56 -24.99 24.64
C GLU A 970 17.45 -25.16 25.70
N ASP A 971 17.10 -24.10 26.44
CA ASP A 971 16.13 -24.13 27.55
C ASP A 971 14.75 -23.51 27.24
N LEU A 972 14.56 -22.90 26.06
CA LEU A 972 13.36 -22.11 25.72
C LEU A 972 12.42 -22.86 24.77
N ASP A 973 11.10 -22.69 24.95
CA ASP A 973 10.12 -23.14 23.96
C ASP A 973 10.10 -22.23 22.70
N GLY A 974 9.29 -22.57 21.68
CA GLY A 974 9.27 -21.81 20.43
C GLY A 974 8.83 -20.35 20.61
N PRO A 975 7.65 -20.08 21.18
CA PRO A 975 7.20 -18.72 21.53
C PRO A 975 8.21 -17.95 22.40
N GLU A 976 8.76 -18.55 23.44
CA GLU A 976 9.76 -17.92 24.31
C GLU A 976 11.05 -17.59 23.55
N LEU A 977 11.56 -18.50 22.72
CA LEU A 977 12.76 -18.30 21.92
C LEU A 977 12.56 -17.20 20.86
N LEU A 978 11.38 -17.10 20.24
CA LEU A 978 11.07 -16.02 19.30
C LEU A 978 11.00 -14.66 20.03
N ALA A 979 10.32 -14.59 21.17
CA ALA A 979 10.22 -13.37 21.97
C ALA A 979 11.60 -12.91 22.49
N ALA A 980 12.42 -13.84 22.98
CA ALA A 980 13.77 -13.56 23.45
C ALA A 980 14.72 -13.17 22.30
N THR A 981 14.60 -13.79 21.12
CA THR A 981 15.38 -13.43 19.92
C THR A 981 14.98 -12.05 19.38
N ARG A 982 13.68 -11.70 19.42
CA ARG A 982 13.21 -10.34 19.10
C ARG A 982 13.80 -9.32 20.07
N ALA A 983 13.69 -9.55 21.38
CA ALA A 983 14.25 -8.65 22.39
C ALA A 983 15.79 -8.56 22.32
N LEU A 984 16.50 -9.61 21.91
CA LEU A 984 17.93 -9.56 21.60
C LEU A 984 18.22 -8.67 20.38
N THR A 985 17.47 -8.84 19.30
CA THR A 985 17.65 -8.07 18.05
C THR A 985 17.44 -6.57 18.30
N ASP A 986 16.34 -6.19 18.95
CA ASP A 986 15.97 -4.79 19.18
C ASP A 986 17.01 -4.07 20.07
N ARG A 987 17.48 -4.72 21.14
CA ARG A 987 18.56 -4.19 22.00
C ARG A 987 19.90 -4.08 21.26
N ALA A 988 20.22 -5.07 20.42
CA ALA A 988 21.50 -5.09 19.71
C ALA A 988 21.57 -3.98 18.65
N LEU A 989 20.48 -3.71 17.92
CA LEU A 989 20.39 -2.58 17.00
C LEU A 989 20.54 -1.25 17.76
N ALA A 990 19.73 -1.02 18.80
CA ALA A 990 19.71 0.23 19.56
C ALA A 990 21.06 0.64 20.16
N VAL A 991 21.94 -0.33 20.48
CA VAL A 991 23.25 -0.08 21.10
C VAL A 991 24.42 -0.18 20.11
N GLN A 992 24.30 -0.94 19.01
CA GLN A 992 25.43 -1.22 18.11
C GLN A 992 25.32 -0.63 16.70
N GLU A 993 24.14 -0.22 16.22
CA GLU A 993 23.94 0.17 14.81
C GLU A 993 24.91 1.26 14.34
N HIS A 994 25.14 2.28 15.18
CA HIS A 994 26.04 3.41 14.93
C HIS A 994 27.48 3.18 15.41
N VAL A 995 27.79 2.05 16.05
CA VAL A 995 29.15 1.72 16.51
C VAL A 995 29.89 0.96 15.40
N PRO A 996 31.06 1.41 14.92
CA PRO A 996 31.80 0.68 13.90
C PRO A 996 32.20 -0.71 14.40
N PHE A 997 31.77 -1.76 13.70
CA PHE A 997 32.05 -3.16 14.05
C PHE A 997 33.54 -3.43 14.32
N SER A 998 34.43 -2.81 13.53
CA SER A 998 35.88 -2.95 13.72
C SER A 998 36.38 -2.39 15.06
N ARG A 999 35.81 -1.28 15.54
CA ARG A 999 36.08 -0.70 16.85
C ARG A 999 35.53 -1.60 17.96
N LEU A 1000 34.29 -2.07 17.82
CA LEU A 1000 33.63 -2.95 18.79
C LEU A 1000 34.43 -4.25 19.00
N VAL A 1001 34.88 -4.90 17.92
CA VAL A 1001 35.73 -6.10 17.96
C VAL A 1001 37.09 -5.82 18.63
N GLN A 1002 37.71 -4.66 18.38
CA GLN A 1002 38.98 -4.28 19.02
C GLN A 1002 38.83 -4.04 20.53
N THR A 1003 37.74 -3.41 20.97
CA THR A 1003 37.45 -3.23 22.40
C THR A 1003 37.12 -4.56 23.05
N LEU A 1004 36.21 -5.36 22.46
CA LEU A 1004 35.82 -6.67 23.00
C LEU A 1004 37.00 -7.64 23.15
N ARG A 1005 37.94 -7.69 22.22
CA ARG A 1005 39.15 -8.55 22.36
C ARG A 1005 40.11 -8.13 23.48
N ARG A 1006 39.93 -6.95 24.08
CA ARG A 1006 40.67 -6.52 25.29
C ARG A 1006 39.91 -6.83 26.59
N THR A 1007 38.62 -7.17 26.50
CA THR A 1007 37.69 -7.20 27.65
C THR A 1007 36.91 -8.51 27.81
N ALA A 1008 36.85 -9.34 26.77
CA ALA A 1008 36.14 -10.63 26.68
C ALA A 1008 36.88 -11.60 25.72
N ARG A 1009 36.53 -12.88 25.75
CA ARG A 1009 37.15 -13.98 24.99
C ARG A 1009 36.68 -14.08 23.53
N LEU A 1010 36.53 -12.95 22.84
CA LEU A 1010 36.01 -12.90 21.46
C LEU A 1010 36.96 -13.64 20.46
N PRO A 1011 36.50 -14.68 19.74
CA PRO A 1011 37.37 -15.49 18.89
C PRO A 1011 37.82 -14.76 17.61
N MET A 1012 38.72 -15.39 16.85
CA MET A 1012 39.28 -14.82 15.62
C MET A 1012 38.33 -14.82 14.41
N ASP A 1013 37.31 -15.67 14.47
CA ASP A 1013 36.22 -15.83 13.50
C ASP A 1013 34.99 -16.39 14.25
N PHE A 1014 33.78 -16.22 13.70
CA PHE A 1014 32.51 -16.65 14.29
C PHE A 1014 31.38 -16.71 13.24
N PRO A 1015 30.28 -17.45 13.47
CA PRO A 1015 29.18 -17.55 12.53
C PRO A 1015 28.55 -16.21 12.13
N ARG A 1016 28.16 -16.10 10.85
CA ARG A 1016 27.45 -14.96 10.27
C ARG A 1016 26.12 -15.37 9.64
N LEU A 1017 25.14 -14.49 9.73
CA LEU A 1017 23.88 -14.49 8.97
C LEU A 1017 23.85 -13.26 8.07
N TYR A 1018 23.50 -13.46 6.81
CA TYR A 1018 23.17 -12.43 5.85
C TYR A 1018 21.78 -12.74 5.29
N LEU A 1019 20.81 -11.83 5.49
CA LEU A 1019 19.47 -11.94 4.92
C LEU A 1019 19.19 -10.73 4.05
N SER A 1020 19.06 -10.93 2.73
CA SER A 1020 18.36 -9.98 1.87
C SER A 1020 16.86 -10.21 2.06
N VAL A 1021 16.19 -9.25 2.70
CA VAL A 1021 14.72 -9.24 2.86
C VAL A 1021 14.04 -8.75 1.57
N ASP A 1022 14.80 -7.99 0.75
CA ASP A 1022 14.42 -7.47 -0.55
C ASP A 1022 14.76 -8.46 -1.69
N ASP A 1023 14.09 -8.28 -2.83
CA ASP A 1023 14.38 -8.97 -4.08
C ASP A 1023 15.81 -8.79 -4.60
N GLU A 1024 16.22 -9.76 -5.41
CA GLU A 1024 17.53 -9.83 -6.06
C GLU A 1024 17.77 -8.60 -6.97
N PRO A 1025 18.95 -7.96 -6.97
CA PRO A 1025 19.22 -6.74 -7.74
C PRO A 1025 19.14 -6.89 -9.28
N ALA A 1026 17.92 -6.90 -9.83
CA ALA A 1026 17.68 -7.01 -11.26
C ALA A 1026 18.19 -5.80 -12.07
N LEU A 1027 18.66 -6.05 -13.29
CA LEU A 1027 19.04 -5.04 -14.27
C LEU A 1027 17.98 -4.98 -15.37
N CYS A 1028 17.04 -4.03 -15.29
CA CYS A 1028 16.07 -3.81 -16.36
C CYS A 1028 16.74 -3.14 -17.57
N LEU A 1029 16.43 -3.62 -18.78
CA LEU A 1029 16.88 -3.09 -20.07
C LEU A 1029 15.74 -3.21 -21.09
N ASP A 1030 15.48 -2.17 -21.88
CA ASP A 1030 14.44 -2.16 -22.91
C ASP A 1030 14.72 -3.24 -23.98
N GLY A 1031 13.89 -4.29 -23.99
CA GLY A 1031 13.93 -5.36 -25.00
C GLY A 1031 14.99 -6.45 -24.79
N VAL A 1032 15.57 -6.54 -23.57
CA VAL A 1032 16.51 -7.60 -23.20
C VAL A 1032 16.09 -8.19 -21.85
N ASP A 1033 15.71 -9.48 -21.86
CA ASP A 1033 15.43 -10.23 -20.62
C ASP A 1033 16.74 -10.58 -19.91
N THR A 1034 16.76 -10.56 -18.57
CA THR A 1034 17.97 -10.81 -17.78
C THR A 1034 17.78 -11.91 -16.73
N GLU A 1035 18.61 -12.95 -16.75
CA GLU A 1035 18.64 -14.03 -15.74
C GLU A 1035 19.91 -13.93 -14.88
N VAL A 1036 19.77 -13.97 -13.55
CA VAL A 1036 20.91 -13.94 -12.62
C VAL A 1036 21.56 -15.32 -12.55
N VAL A 1037 22.88 -15.40 -12.68
CA VAL A 1037 23.62 -16.68 -12.71
C VAL A 1037 24.62 -16.79 -11.55
N PRO A 1038 24.61 -17.88 -10.76
CA PRO A 1038 25.64 -18.14 -9.75
C PRO A 1038 27.05 -18.22 -10.36
N VAL A 1039 27.90 -17.24 -10.00
CA VAL A 1039 29.32 -17.15 -10.41
C VAL A 1039 30.25 -16.94 -9.20
N THR A 1040 29.71 -16.88 -7.99
CA THR A 1040 30.48 -16.71 -6.75
C THR A 1040 31.46 -17.87 -6.57
N PRO A 1041 32.79 -17.61 -6.46
CA PRO A 1041 33.76 -18.65 -6.20
C PRO A 1041 33.56 -19.25 -4.79
N ASP A 1042 34.09 -20.46 -4.59
CA ASP A 1042 34.03 -21.12 -3.29
C ASP A 1042 35.03 -20.47 -2.32
N ARG A 1043 34.52 -19.53 -1.52
CA ARG A 1043 35.23 -18.77 -0.48
C ARG A 1043 34.32 -18.60 0.73
N ALA A 1044 34.93 -18.48 1.91
CA ALA A 1044 34.21 -18.32 3.18
C ALA A 1044 34.88 -17.22 4.02
N LYS A 1045 34.35 -15.99 3.88
CA LYS A 1045 34.82 -14.77 4.58
C LYS A 1045 34.75 -14.89 6.10
N PHE A 1046 33.80 -15.69 6.57
CA PHE A 1046 33.60 -16.07 7.96
C PHE A 1046 33.59 -17.60 8.02
N ALA A 1047 33.81 -18.14 9.21
CA ALA A 1047 33.92 -19.57 9.44
C ALA A 1047 32.68 -20.38 9.03
N VAL A 1048 31.48 -19.79 9.23
CA VAL A 1048 30.21 -20.23 8.64
C VAL A 1048 29.39 -18.98 8.29
N THR A 1049 28.86 -18.90 7.08
CA THR A 1049 27.95 -17.83 6.62
C THR A 1049 26.68 -18.42 6.04
N LEU A 1050 25.52 -18.11 6.62
CA LEU A 1050 24.23 -18.38 6.00
C LEU A 1050 23.77 -17.14 5.24
N SER A 1051 23.73 -17.23 3.91
CA SER A 1051 23.23 -16.17 3.02
C SER A 1051 21.86 -16.56 2.47
N LEU A 1052 20.86 -15.71 2.70
CA LEU A 1052 19.47 -15.94 2.30
C LEU A 1052 18.93 -14.79 1.45
N LEU A 1053 18.17 -15.15 0.43
CA LEU A 1053 17.48 -14.29 -0.52
C LEU A 1053 15.98 -14.59 -0.48
N ARG A 1054 15.16 -13.54 -0.39
CA ARG A 1054 13.71 -13.60 -0.40
C ARG A 1054 13.18 -13.19 -1.78
N ALA A 1055 12.28 -14.00 -2.32
CA ALA A 1055 11.52 -13.73 -3.53
C ALA A 1055 10.06 -14.20 -3.31
N PRO A 1056 9.07 -13.77 -4.12
CA PRO A 1056 7.68 -14.16 -3.96
C PRO A 1056 7.49 -15.68 -3.88
N GLY A 1057 7.00 -16.17 -2.74
CA GLY A 1057 6.78 -17.60 -2.47
C GLY A 1057 8.04 -18.48 -2.34
N ARG A 1058 9.26 -17.93 -2.44
CA ARG A 1058 10.52 -18.69 -2.43
C ARG A 1058 11.58 -18.03 -1.53
N LEU A 1059 12.09 -18.79 -0.57
CA LEU A 1059 13.33 -18.44 0.15
C LEU A 1059 14.45 -19.35 -0.36
N SER A 1060 15.49 -18.77 -0.95
CA SER A 1060 16.66 -19.49 -1.50
C SER A 1060 17.94 -18.95 -0.88
N GLY A 1061 19.02 -19.73 -0.87
CA GLY A 1061 20.24 -19.33 -0.18
C GLY A 1061 21.47 -20.16 -0.46
N ARG A 1062 22.58 -19.72 0.14
CA ARG A 1062 23.91 -20.35 0.10
C ARG A 1062 24.43 -20.43 1.53
N LEU A 1063 24.77 -21.63 2.00
CA LEU A 1063 25.51 -21.85 3.24
C LEU A 1063 26.98 -22.05 2.90
N GLU A 1064 27.84 -21.11 3.30
CA GLU A 1064 29.28 -21.14 3.07
C GLU A 1064 30.01 -21.51 4.37
N HIS A 1065 30.97 -22.42 4.34
CA HIS A 1065 31.76 -22.81 5.52
C HIS A 1065 33.21 -23.17 5.15
N ARG A 1066 34.08 -23.35 6.15
CA ARG A 1066 35.42 -23.94 5.96
C ARG A 1066 35.49 -25.35 6.54
N ASP A 1067 36.24 -26.23 5.87
CA ASP A 1067 36.47 -27.63 6.29
C ASP A 1067 37.07 -27.77 7.71
N SER A 1068 37.84 -26.77 8.13
CA SER A 1068 38.46 -26.65 9.47
C SER A 1068 37.47 -26.36 10.61
N VAL A 1069 36.25 -25.96 10.26
CA VAL A 1069 35.18 -25.54 11.17
C VAL A 1069 34.02 -26.53 11.10
N LEU A 1070 33.62 -26.89 9.88
CA LEU A 1070 32.61 -27.90 9.55
C LEU A 1070 33.19 -28.78 8.44
N PRO A 1071 33.48 -30.06 8.69
CA PRO A 1071 33.99 -30.99 7.68
C PRO A 1071 33.15 -31.05 6.38
N PRO A 1072 33.75 -31.44 5.24
CA PRO A 1072 33.02 -31.55 3.98
C PRO A 1072 31.81 -32.48 4.10
N GLY A 1073 30.61 -31.94 3.83
CA GLY A 1073 29.32 -32.62 3.99
C GLY A 1073 28.56 -32.24 5.27
N GLU A 1074 29.21 -31.74 6.33
CA GLU A 1074 28.50 -31.29 7.53
C GLU A 1074 27.75 -29.96 7.32
N GLY A 1075 28.08 -29.20 6.25
CA GLY A 1075 27.24 -28.10 5.76
C GLY A 1075 25.81 -28.53 5.44
N GLU A 1076 25.60 -29.72 4.85
CA GLU A 1076 24.25 -30.26 4.65
C GLU A 1076 23.56 -30.62 5.98
N VAL A 1077 24.31 -31.02 6.99
CA VAL A 1077 23.78 -31.36 8.32
C VAL A 1077 23.32 -30.09 9.05
N LEU A 1078 24.12 -29.03 9.01
CA LEU A 1078 23.73 -27.72 9.53
C LEU A 1078 22.54 -27.12 8.77
N LEU A 1079 22.48 -27.28 7.44
CA LEU A 1079 21.33 -26.87 6.65
C LEU A 1079 20.06 -27.63 7.07
N LYS A 1080 20.11 -28.96 7.18
CA LYS A 1080 18.95 -29.78 7.61
C LYS A 1080 18.54 -29.48 9.05
N ALA A 1081 19.49 -29.16 9.93
CA ALA A 1081 19.21 -28.69 11.28
C ALA A 1081 18.53 -27.31 11.28
N PHE A 1082 18.95 -26.39 10.42
CA PHE A 1082 18.31 -25.09 10.20
C PHE A 1082 16.90 -25.22 9.65
N GLU A 1083 16.69 -26.01 8.60
CA GLU A 1083 15.35 -26.28 8.03
C GLU A 1083 14.42 -26.89 9.08
N SER A 1084 14.90 -27.85 9.88
CA SER A 1084 14.12 -28.49 10.94
C SER A 1084 13.82 -27.55 12.11
N ALA A 1085 14.75 -26.68 12.50
CA ALA A 1085 14.53 -25.65 13.52
C ALA A 1085 13.53 -24.59 13.03
N LEU A 1086 13.67 -24.16 11.78
CA LEU A 1086 12.78 -23.21 11.14
C LEU A 1086 11.37 -23.79 10.98
N ASP A 1087 11.23 -25.07 10.67
CA ASP A 1087 9.92 -25.74 10.58
C ASP A 1087 9.23 -25.87 11.94
N ARG A 1088 9.97 -26.21 13.01
CA ARG A 1088 9.43 -26.19 14.38
C ARG A 1088 8.96 -24.78 14.76
N LEU A 1089 9.79 -23.76 14.57
CA LEU A 1089 9.46 -22.37 14.91
C LEU A 1089 8.37 -21.76 14.00
N ALA A 1090 8.24 -22.25 12.77
CA ALA A 1090 7.13 -21.89 11.89
C ALA A 1090 5.86 -22.70 12.20
N GLY A 1091 5.96 -23.78 12.97
CA GLY A 1091 4.84 -24.61 13.45
C GLY A 1091 4.30 -24.21 14.82
N THR A 1092 5.00 -23.40 15.61
CA THR A 1092 4.54 -22.98 16.96
C THR A 1092 3.42 -21.94 16.98
N ALA A 1093 2.72 -21.74 15.87
CA ALA A 1093 1.47 -20.97 15.77
C ALA A 1093 0.25 -21.84 15.38
N ALA A 1094 0.38 -23.16 15.54
CA ALA A 1094 -0.66 -24.17 15.25
C ALA A 1094 -1.15 -24.86 16.54
#